data_AF-A0AAN7ZTE5-F1
#
_entry.id   AF-A0AAN7ZTE5-F1
#
_cell.length_a   1.000
_cell.length_b   1.000
_cell.length_c   1.000
_cell.angle_alpha   90.00
_cell.angle_beta   90.00
_cell.angle_gamma   90.00
#
_symmetry.space_group_name_H-M   'P 1'
#
loop_
_entity.id
_entity.type
_entity.pdbx_description
1 polymer ?
#
loop_
_entity_poly.entity_id
_entity_poly.type
_entity_poly.pdbx_seq_one_letter_code
_entity_poly.pdbx_strand_id
1 'polypeptide(L)'
;MSTYTYLRSLSNRLFNHNKYLLNNNKRLFSTTKSQLSRPVYFNRQRIPIETGQPIHETRPDLIKCGDLTPGISAKEYHLRRSKLMSQVPDNSCIIIPGSDIKFATGSVFYKFQQDNDFFYLSGWNEPNSVLVLEKSSNNSNNSNNNDFNFYLFVQPKDEFAEKWEGYRTGIDGAVEIFNADEAFNINFLDLILPKILKRNNLIWFDPKNPNLNSTIKKIIDDNANSLKIIRNYKNLVSQLRKIKSTAEINVMRKAGQISGKSYNQAFANRFRNERTLASFLEYHFVSGGCNGNAYIPVVATGGNALCIHYTRNDDVMYDDELVLVDAAGSLGGYCSDISRTWPVNGQFSDAQKDLYQAILNVQKQCIELCKESNQLSLNDIHEKSIKFMKQEIKNLGLSNITNWDVERLYPHYIGHNLGLDVHDIPEVSRRELLKEGQVITIEPGIYIPDDIQFPEYFRNVGIRIEDDIVVGKDTYINLTVEAVKEIVDLEAIMQRGETLSKFEHDVIKEKLSYLEKYNGILNKSSNELKRLNVKKQIKLKRLHKRAYPKYQALDVIRKKYPEFQDSSHNNKINIGPTTNNDLQILSRTKDKRLIYSILGITGEQLRDSKLIVIDVNKFLERGQLEKALYLVKLAKGKSGSGVDSIIKYYLYKLQSPKQALSLYLWRKKNKIPSTKYSYTIFFDGMAKQPNLLSKSLGASLFNIVENVIKERQQQKEEQIDNDDINISIIEFNAMLNGLANCEDPIYALKLFNKLNEYTPILKDCRSAKYDPMSLTYLFKAIENIKDQTMFIETFNSAINSINGIKIDKPLCFQIAKTLGSYTKNKSISQQSLVAIEKYFDVYKENDSRIASLNHSLIKLPNLSKITKKIDPFQVNLPVAGYYLKKCYDLKYYSRGLKFIETFLLEKHPDLIDVTNAYHYMKLTIMQYPTSCVSRCISIYEKYLSKKEIPNKYGLITIYEAFLKESKKHFVIRDPKQLNKFLSQLHDFITKWDSKYYKVKNKNKSVTLYNKDSWKFIIKILSNIKKYGGKIPLIEQNKIIIEYLKCLLYDTQFQLANLSMKEYEVEKFLELGMVKIINDVIEKNKIPDFKDNMGTENQSQFHLRRHLLRLKNKLLIRVSYFENRLKIDKNGDKFKNDVNSLCKEIGPLIKLSIHDLENDIKQKHNEISTKNI
;
A
#
# COMPACT_ATOMS: atom_id res chain seq x y z
N MET A 1 -11.31 -2.78 -76.66
CA MET A 1 -11.63 -1.34 -76.65
C MET A 1 -13.02 -1.09 -76.05
N SER A 2 -13.27 -1.46 -74.79
CA SER A 2 -14.52 -1.10 -74.08
C SER A 2 -14.43 -1.17 -72.54
N THR A 3 -13.23 -1.01 -71.97
CA THR A 3 -13.00 -0.95 -70.51
C THR A 3 -12.81 0.48 -69.98
N TYR A 4 -13.19 1.50 -70.75
CA TYR A 4 -13.03 2.92 -70.37
C TYR A 4 -14.32 3.59 -69.84
N THR A 5 -15.43 2.85 -69.69
CA THR A 5 -16.73 3.43 -69.26
C THR A 5 -17.29 2.90 -67.94
N TYR A 6 -16.73 1.83 -67.36
CA TYR A 6 -17.21 1.30 -66.06
C TYR A 6 -16.38 1.77 -64.85
N LEU A 7 -15.13 2.20 -65.06
CA LEU A 7 -14.27 2.74 -63.98
C LEU A 7 -14.51 4.22 -63.64
N ARG A 8 -15.43 4.91 -64.35
CA ARG A 8 -15.78 6.31 -64.09
C ARG A 8 -17.03 6.48 -63.19
N SER A 9 -17.77 5.40 -62.89
CA SER A 9 -18.91 5.45 -61.95
C SER A 9 -18.56 5.05 -60.51
N LEU A 10 -17.43 4.34 -60.29
CA LEU A 10 -16.94 3.99 -58.96
C LEU A 10 -15.92 4.98 -58.39
N SER A 11 -15.16 5.71 -59.22
CA SER A 11 -14.24 6.75 -58.73
C SER A 11 -14.93 8.04 -58.26
N ASN A 12 -16.16 8.30 -58.73
CA ASN A 12 -16.98 9.43 -58.28
C ASN A 12 -17.81 9.16 -57.00
N ARG A 13 -17.85 7.93 -56.48
CA ARG A 13 -18.49 7.61 -55.18
C ARG A 13 -17.53 7.60 -53.99
N LEU A 14 -16.22 7.52 -54.21
CA LEU A 14 -15.24 7.52 -53.11
C LEU A 14 -14.50 8.86 -52.92
N PHE A 15 -14.61 9.80 -53.86
CA PHE A 15 -13.97 11.13 -53.73
C PHE A 15 -14.84 12.24 -53.12
N ASN A 16 -16.10 11.96 -52.75
CA ASN A 16 -17.01 12.95 -52.13
C ASN A 16 -17.35 12.67 -50.64
N HIS A 17 -16.60 11.80 -49.96
CA HIS A 17 -16.83 11.51 -48.53
C HIS A 17 -15.75 12.03 -47.57
N ASN A 18 -14.90 12.96 -48.03
CA ASN A 18 -13.90 13.63 -47.17
C ASN A 18 -13.98 15.17 -47.15
N LYS A 19 -15.18 15.77 -47.34
CA LYS A 19 -15.30 17.24 -47.24
C LYS A 19 -16.52 17.84 -46.53
N TYR A 20 -17.36 17.03 -45.86
CA TYR A 20 -18.52 17.55 -45.12
C TYR A 20 -18.66 16.95 -43.71
N LEU A 21 -17.67 17.17 -42.84
CA LEU A 21 -17.85 17.15 -41.38
C LEU A 21 -17.11 18.32 -40.70
N LEU A 22 -17.14 19.46 -41.37
CA LEU A 22 -16.87 20.77 -40.79
C LEU A 22 -18.11 21.64 -41.01
N ASN A 23 -18.65 22.11 -39.88
CA ASN A 23 -19.66 23.14 -39.68
C ASN A 23 -21.16 22.84 -39.91
N ASN A 24 -21.89 23.15 -38.82
CA ASN A 24 -23.27 23.60 -38.73
C ASN A 24 -24.37 22.53 -38.92
N ASN A 25 -25.13 22.21 -37.85
CA ASN A 25 -26.19 23.12 -37.41
C ASN A 25 -26.99 22.68 -36.18
N LYS A 26 -27.63 23.70 -35.62
CA LYS A 26 -28.62 23.79 -34.57
C LYS A 26 -29.79 22.78 -34.69
N ARG A 27 -30.21 22.31 -33.50
CA ARG A 27 -31.56 21.97 -33.00
C ARG A 27 -32.70 21.84 -34.03
N LEU A 28 -33.46 20.75 -33.91
CA LEU A 28 -34.93 20.77 -33.81
C LEU A 28 -35.43 19.46 -33.16
N PHE A 29 -36.26 19.61 -32.12
CA PHE A 29 -37.08 18.58 -31.49
C PHE A 29 -38.30 18.29 -32.37
N SER A 30 -38.81 17.06 -32.44
CA SER A 30 -40.13 16.68 -31.87
C SER A 30 -40.53 15.23 -32.18
N THR A 31 -41.13 14.60 -31.16
CA THR A 31 -42.22 13.57 -31.11
C THR A 31 -42.17 12.35 -32.05
N THR A 32 -42.19 11.10 -31.57
CA THR A 32 -43.33 10.44 -30.92
C THR A 32 -42.95 9.08 -30.31
N LYS A 33 -43.82 8.57 -29.41
CA LYS A 33 -43.69 7.42 -28.49
C LYS A 33 -43.46 6.06 -29.17
N SER A 34 -42.64 5.18 -28.58
CA SER A 34 -43.10 4.00 -27.80
C SER A 34 -41.96 3.01 -27.43
N GLN A 35 -42.13 2.38 -26.25
CA GLN A 35 -41.60 1.09 -25.78
C GLN A 35 -40.12 0.93 -25.28
N LEU A 36 -40.02 0.80 -23.94
CA LEU A 36 -39.18 -0.11 -23.13
C LEU A 36 -37.67 -0.29 -23.44
N SER A 37 -36.78 0.12 -22.51
CA SER A 37 -35.47 -0.54 -22.21
C SER A 37 -34.72 0.19 -21.06
N ARG A 38 -34.46 -0.46 -19.90
CA ARG A 38 -33.24 -1.18 -19.43
C ARG A 38 -31.98 -0.31 -19.15
N PRO A 39 -31.15 -0.69 -18.15
CA PRO A 39 -30.21 0.21 -17.45
C PRO A 39 -28.93 0.46 -18.26
N VAL A 40 -28.32 1.65 -18.14
CA VAL A 40 -27.09 2.00 -18.87
C VAL A 40 -25.88 1.40 -18.16
N TYR A 41 -25.53 0.20 -18.61
CA TYR A 41 -24.21 -0.40 -18.48
C TYR A 41 -23.13 0.55 -19.02
N PHE A 42 -21.92 0.46 -18.49
CA PHE A 42 -20.71 1.17 -18.91
C PHE A 42 -20.72 1.62 -20.38
N ASN A 43 -20.61 2.92 -20.64
CA ASN A 43 -20.33 3.49 -21.97
C ASN A 43 -18.88 3.19 -22.42
N ARG A 44 -18.38 1.96 -22.22
CA ARG A 44 -17.39 1.43 -23.16
C ARG A 44 -18.18 1.12 -24.41
N GLN A 45 -17.88 1.78 -25.53
CA GLN A 45 -18.30 1.23 -26.82
C GLN A 45 -17.89 -0.24 -26.81
N ARG A 46 -18.86 -1.15 -27.00
CA ARG A 46 -18.52 -2.54 -27.31
C ARG A 46 -17.59 -2.45 -28.51
N ILE A 47 -16.40 -3.01 -28.38
CA ILE A 47 -15.51 -3.21 -29.52
C ILE A 47 -16.34 -4.02 -30.52
N PRO A 48 -16.57 -3.50 -31.74
CA PRO A 48 -17.53 -4.09 -32.68
C PRO A 48 -17.09 -5.47 -33.19
N ILE A 49 -15.87 -5.89 -32.88
CA ILE A 49 -15.26 -7.14 -33.33
C ILE A 49 -15.11 -8.08 -32.14
N GLU A 50 -15.69 -9.27 -32.28
CA GLU A 50 -15.65 -10.35 -31.29
C GLU A 50 -14.78 -11.49 -31.85
N THR A 51 -13.66 -11.78 -31.19
CA THR A 51 -12.68 -12.80 -31.59
C THR A 51 -12.32 -13.71 -30.43
N GLY A 52 -11.95 -14.96 -30.72
CA GLY A 52 -11.58 -15.94 -29.69
C GLY A 52 -10.17 -15.80 -29.14
N GLN A 53 -9.33 -14.99 -29.81
CA GLN A 53 -8.03 -14.57 -29.30
C GLN A 53 -7.87 -13.04 -29.33
N PRO A 54 -6.95 -12.49 -28.53
CA PRO A 54 -6.60 -11.06 -28.59
C PRO A 54 -6.12 -10.65 -29.99
N ILE A 55 -6.61 -9.50 -30.46
CA ILE A 55 -6.11 -8.78 -31.64
C ILE A 55 -5.93 -7.30 -31.26
N HIS A 56 -5.34 -6.48 -32.13
CA HIS A 56 -5.14 -5.06 -31.85
C HIS A 56 -6.44 -4.34 -31.49
N GLU A 57 -7.50 -4.58 -32.25
CA GLU A 57 -8.81 -3.93 -32.10
C GLU A 57 -9.47 -4.29 -30.76
N THR A 58 -9.23 -5.49 -30.25
CA THR A 58 -9.78 -5.94 -28.97
C THR A 58 -8.86 -5.64 -27.80
N ARG A 59 -7.53 -5.64 -27.99
CA ARG A 59 -6.50 -5.46 -26.95
C ARG A 59 -5.33 -4.62 -27.48
N PRO A 60 -5.52 -3.31 -27.72
CA PRO A 60 -4.50 -2.45 -28.34
C PRO A 60 -3.26 -2.24 -27.45
N ASP A 61 -3.39 -2.45 -26.14
CA ASP A 61 -2.29 -2.38 -25.17
C ASP A 61 -1.37 -3.62 -25.24
N LEU A 62 -1.88 -4.75 -25.75
CA LEU A 62 -1.14 -6.02 -25.84
C LEU A 62 -0.55 -6.25 -27.24
N ILE A 63 -1.29 -5.88 -28.28
CA ILE A 63 -0.94 -6.14 -29.68
C ILE A 63 -0.92 -4.82 -30.44
N LYS A 64 0.16 -4.56 -31.18
CA LYS A 64 0.29 -3.35 -32.00
C LYS A 64 -0.57 -3.46 -33.27
N CYS A 65 -0.96 -2.32 -33.82
CA CYS A 65 -1.69 -2.30 -35.08
C CYS A 65 -0.87 -3.00 -36.19
N GLY A 66 -1.50 -3.94 -36.90
CA GLY A 66 -0.87 -4.77 -37.93
C GLY A 66 -0.22 -6.07 -37.44
N ASP A 67 -0.08 -6.25 -36.13
CA ASP A 67 0.38 -7.50 -35.52
C ASP A 67 -0.78 -8.49 -35.33
N LEU A 68 -0.56 -9.77 -35.64
CA LEU A 68 -1.54 -10.84 -35.34
C LEU A 68 -1.34 -11.40 -33.93
N THR A 69 -0.09 -11.45 -33.49
CA THR A 69 0.31 -11.89 -32.16
C THR A 69 1.34 -10.89 -31.62
N PRO A 70 1.58 -10.80 -30.30
CA PRO A 70 2.45 -9.78 -29.73
C PRO A 70 3.83 -9.68 -30.43
N GLY A 71 4.03 -8.62 -31.22
CA GLY A 71 5.29 -8.33 -31.92
C GLY A 71 5.50 -9.03 -33.27
N ILE A 72 4.57 -9.90 -33.73
CA ILE A 72 4.67 -10.58 -35.02
C ILE A 72 3.54 -10.14 -35.95
N SER A 73 3.94 -9.56 -37.09
CA SER A 73 3.00 -9.02 -38.08
C SER A 73 2.31 -10.09 -38.92
N ALA A 74 1.10 -9.79 -39.42
CA ALA A 74 0.42 -10.64 -40.40
C ALA A 74 1.28 -10.92 -41.64
N LYS A 75 2.06 -9.91 -42.05
CA LYS A 75 3.03 -10.01 -43.15
C LYS A 75 4.12 -11.05 -42.85
N GLU A 76 4.62 -11.10 -41.62
CA GLU A 76 5.64 -12.06 -41.24
C GLU A 76 5.13 -13.51 -41.29
N TYR A 77 3.91 -13.75 -40.79
CA TYR A 77 3.26 -15.06 -40.93
C TYR A 77 3.12 -15.47 -42.41
N HIS A 78 2.71 -14.56 -43.29
CA HIS A 78 2.67 -14.83 -44.73
C HIS A 78 4.06 -15.15 -45.30
N LEU A 79 5.10 -14.41 -44.91
CA LEU A 79 6.48 -14.67 -45.36
C LEU A 79 7.00 -16.05 -44.91
N ARG A 80 6.63 -16.49 -43.70
CA ARG A 80 6.96 -17.84 -43.21
C ARG A 80 6.33 -18.92 -44.09
N ARG A 81 5.03 -18.78 -44.40
CA ARG A 81 4.32 -19.69 -45.32
C ARG A 81 4.97 -19.67 -46.71
N SER A 82 5.28 -18.50 -47.26
CA SER A 82 5.94 -18.35 -48.56
C SER A 82 7.32 -19.03 -48.61
N LYS A 83 8.15 -18.85 -47.58
CA LYS A 83 9.47 -19.48 -47.47
C LYS A 83 9.40 -21.01 -47.27
N LEU A 84 8.33 -21.51 -46.66
CA LEU A 84 8.07 -22.94 -46.57
C LEU A 84 7.66 -23.48 -47.95
N MET A 85 6.68 -22.86 -48.60
CA MET A 85 6.14 -23.31 -49.88
C MET A 85 7.11 -23.14 -51.07
N SER A 86 8.14 -22.30 -50.94
CA SER A 86 9.24 -22.24 -51.92
C SER A 86 10.13 -23.49 -51.89
N GLN A 87 10.14 -24.26 -50.81
CA GLN A 87 10.91 -25.51 -50.67
C GLN A 87 10.11 -26.76 -51.07
N VAL A 88 8.83 -26.56 -51.39
CA VAL A 88 7.87 -27.63 -51.71
C VAL A 88 7.60 -27.63 -53.22
N PRO A 89 7.62 -28.80 -53.88
CA PRO A 89 7.36 -28.88 -55.32
C PRO A 89 5.88 -28.62 -55.64
N ASP A 90 5.59 -28.32 -56.91
CA ASP A 90 4.21 -28.13 -57.37
C ASP A 90 3.35 -29.39 -57.19
N ASN A 91 2.03 -29.21 -57.12
CA ASN A 91 1.05 -30.25 -56.83
C ASN A 91 1.31 -30.94 -55.49
N SER A 92 1.66 -30.13 -54.48
CA SER A 92 1.86 -30.57 -53.11
C SER A 92 0.94 -29.84 -52.15
N CYS A 93 0.59 -30.51 -51.05
CA CYS A 93 -0.07 -29.86 -49.91
C CYS A 93 0.63 -30.20 -48.59
N ILE A 94 0.62 -29.26 -47.66
CA ILE A 94 1.07 -29.43 -46.27
C ILE A 94 -0.16 -29.38 -45.38
N ILE A 95 -0.31 -30.33 -44.47
CA ILE A 95 -1.45 -30.43 -43.56
C ILE A 95 -0.93 -30.45 -42.12
N ILE A 96 -1.36 -29.49 -41.32
CA ILE A 96 -0.96 -29.35 -39.93
C ILE A 96 -2.22 -29.28 -39.05
N PRO A 97 -2.51 -30.32 -38.25
CA PRO A 97 -3.54 -30.25 -37.22
C PRO A 97 -3.12 -29.31 -36.09
N GLY A 98 -4.05 -28.46 -35.64
CA GLY A 98 -3.91 -27.69 -34.40
C GLY A 98 -4.15 -28.56 -33.17
N SER A 99 -3.83 -28.02 -31.99
CA SER A 99 -4.06 -28.66 -30.70
C SER A 99 -5.53 -28.61 -30.27
N ASP A 100 -5.91 -29.58 -29.45
CA ASP A 100 -7.21 -29.64 -28.79
C ASP A 100 -7.16 -29.18 -27.32
N ILE A 101 -8.32 -28.92 -26.73
CA ILE A 101 -8.45 -28.59 -25.30
C ILE A 101 -8.09 -29.82 -24.46
N LYS A 102 -7.18 -29.65 -23.50
CA LYS A 102 -6.83 -30.69 -22.51
C LYS A 102 -7.57 -30.46 -21.20
N PHE A 103 -8.07 -31.54 -20.61
CA PHE A 103 -8.86 -31.48 -19.37
C PHE A 103 -8.01 -31.84 -18.13
N ALA A 104 -8.13 -31.04 -17.08
CA ALA A 104 -7.52 -31.29 -15.78
C ALA A 104 -8.32 -32.30 -14.96
N THR A 105 -9.64 -32.13 -14.90
CA THR A 105 -10.58 -33.08 -14.28
C THR A 105 -12.00 -32.80 -14.76
N GLY A 106 -12.76 -33.84 -15.09
CA GLY A 106 -14.14 -33.70 -15.60
C GLY A 106 -14.21 -32.68 -16.74
N SER A 107 -15.02 -31.63 -16.56
CA SER A 107 -15.20 -30.53 -17.52
C SER A 107 -14.28 -29.31 -17.29
N VAL A 108 -13.29 -29.40 -16.39
CA VAL A 108 -12.33 -28.32 -16.10
C VAL A 108 -11.11 -28.50 -17.00
N PHE A 109 -10.79 -27.49 -17.79
CA PHE A 109 -9.68 -27.52 -18.76
C PHE A 109 -8.41 -26.83 -18.27
N TYR A 110 -7.27 -27.30 -18.76
CA TYR A 110 -6.00 -26.57 -18.69
C TYR A 110 -6.04 -25.34 -19.61
N LYS A 111 -5.14 -24.39 -19.37
CA LYS A 111 -4.92 -23.28 -20.31
C LYS A 111 -4.53 -23.85 -21.68
N PHE A 112 -5.19 -23.38 -22.73
CA PHE A 112 -4.93 -23.84 -24.09
C PHE A 112 -3.53 -23.42 -24.56
N GLN A 113 -2.84 -24.35 -25.22
CA GLN A 113 -1.57 -24.15 -25.91
C GLN A 113 -1.70 -24.74 -27.31
N GLN A 114 -1.40 -23.94 -28.33
CA GLN A 114 -1.45 -24.37 -29.72
C GLN A 114 -0.26 -25.28 -30.09
N ASP A 115 -0.42 -26.07 -31.15
CA ASP A 115 0.74 -26.70 -31.80
C ASP A 115 1.68 -25.61 -32.35
N ASN A 116 2.96 -25.66 -31.98
CA ASN A 116 3.86 -24.55 -32.28
C ASN A 116 4.23 -24.43 -33.77
N ASP A 117 4.14 -25.49 -34.58
CA ASP A 117 4.31 -25.38 -36.04
C ASP A 117 3.08 -24.75 -36.69
N PHE A 118 1.89 -25.17 -36.24
CA PHE A 118 0.64 -24.57 -36.64
C PHE A 118 0.62 -23.07 -36.29
N PHE A 119 0.98 -22.73 -35.04
CA PHE A 119 1.03 -21.36 -34.56
C PHE A 119 2.08 -20.54 -35.30
N TYR A 120 3.28 -21.09 -35.56
CA TYR A 120 4.36 -20.41 -36.27
C TYR A 120 3.94 -19.95 -37.68
N LEU A 121 3.10 -20.73 -38.37
CA LEU A 121 2.67 -20.46 -39.74
C LEU A 121 1.39 -19.62 -39.84
N SER A 122 0.60 -19.52 -38.76
CA SER A 122 -0.72 -18.87 -38.80
C SER A 122 -0.92 -17.74 -37.79
N GLY A 123 -0.33 -17.83 -36.60
CA GLY A 123 -0.67 -16.99 -35.45
C GLY A 123 -2.02 -17.33 -34.80
N TRP A 124 -2.71 -18.36 -35.29
CA TRP A 124 -4.02 -18.77 -34.80
C TRP A 124 -3.90 -19.61 -33.52
N ASN A 125 -4.66 -19.24 -32.50
CA ASN A 125 -4.58 -19.75 -31.14
C ASN A 125 -5.95 -20.18 -30.59
N GLU A 126 -6.80 -20.73 -31.45
CA GLU A 126 -8.05 -21.42 -31.08
C GLU A 126 -7.96 -22.93 -31.38
N PRO A 127 -8.65 -23.79 -30.61
CA PRO A 127 -8.56 -25.25 -30.72
C PRO A 127 -9.31 -25.82 -31.94
N ASN A 128 -9.20 -27.13 -32.16
CA ASN A 128 -9.92 -27.90 -33.19
C ASN A 128 -9.90 -27.22 -34.56
N SER A 129 -8.71 -26.94 -35.05
CA SER A 129 -8.47 -26.22 -36.30
C SER A 129 -7.44 -26.96 -37.13
N VAL A 130 -7.51 -26.87 -38.46
CA VAL A 130 -6.54 -27.51 -39.37
C VAL A 130 -6.04 -26.49 -40.39
N LEU A 131 -4.72 -26.39 -40.52
CA LEU A 131 -4.06 -25.54 -41.51
C LEU A 131 -3.67 -26.40 -42.70
N VAL A 132 -3.99 -25.92 -43.91
CA VAL A 132 -3.57 -26.55 -45.16
C VAL A 132 -2.92 -25.52 -46.06
N LEU A 133 -1.68 -25.79 -46.50
CA LEU A 133 -1.02 -25.01 -47.55
C LEU A 133 -0.98 -25.84 -48.82
N GLU A 134 -1.45 -25.30 -49.94
CA GLU A 134 -1.49 -26.02 -51.22
C GLU A 134 -0.75 -25.24 -52.30
N LYS A 135 0.10 -25.93 -53.06
CA LYS A 135 0.79 -25.38 -54.24
C LYS A 135 0.31 -26.09 -55.48
N SER A 136 -0.49 -25.41 -56.31
CA SER A 136 -1.06 -25.97 -57.54
C SER A 136 -0.22 -25.61 -58.77
N SER A 137 -0.10 -26.55 -59.70
CA SER A 137 0.56 -26.34 -61.00
C SER A 137 -0.08 -25.25 -61.87
N ASN A 138 -1.36 -24.89 -61.67
CA ASN A 138 -2.07 -23.95 -62.55
C ASN A 138 -1.73 -22.47 -62.32
N ASN A 139 -1.07 -22.13 -61.20
CA ASN A 139 -0.70 -20.75 -60.87
C ASN A 139 0.68 -20.33 -61.44
N SER A 140 1.34 -21.22 -62.19
CA SER A 140 2.70 -21.02 -62.73
C SER A 140 2.78 -20.15 -64.01
N ASN A 141 1.64 -19.68 -64.55
CA ASN A 141 1.61 -18.82 -65.74
C ASN A 141 1.86 -17.32 -65.44
N ASN A 142 1.99 -16.94 -64.16
CA ASN A 142 2.46 -15.61 -63.76
C ASN A 142 3.93 -15.72 -63.31
N SER A 143 4.77 -14.77 -63.71
CA SER A 143 6.24 -14.75 -63.57
C SER A 143 6.80 -14.74 -62.14
N ASN A 144 5.99 -15.04 -61.11
CA ASN A 144 6.39 -15.19 -59.71
C ASN A 144 6.09 -16.62 -59.23
N ASN A 145 7.10 -17.50 -59.24
CA ASN A 145 7.07 -18.95 -58.90
C ASN A 145 6.64 -19.34 -57.46
N ASN A 146 5.93 -18.49 -56.72
CA ASN A 146 5.66 -18.65 -55.28
C ASN A 146 4.17 -18.58 -54.88
N ASP A 147 3.23 -18.70 -55.82
CA ASP A 147 1.81 -18.71 -55.48
C ASP A 147 1.39 -20.04 -54.82
N PHE A 148 0.84 -19.95 -53.60
CA PHE A 148 0.25 -21.04 -52.83
C PHE A 148 -1.05 -20.54 -52.20
N ASN A 149 -1.97 -21.47 -51.91
CA ASN A 149 -3.20 -21.17 -51.18
C ASN A 149 -3.04 -21.60 -49.72
N PHE A 150 -3.43 -20.72 -48.80
CA PHE A 150 -3.54 -20.97 -47.37
C PHE A 150 -5.00 -21.17 -46.98
N TYR A 151 -5.36 -22.41 -46.64
CA TYR A 151 -6.66 -22.77 -46.12
C TYR A 151 -6.63 -22.95 -44.61
N LEU A 152 -7.70 -22.50 -43.94
CA LEU A 152 -7.90 -22.73 -42.52
C LEU A 152 -9.27 -23.34 -42.23
N PHE A 153 -9.29 -24.53 -41.64
CA PHE A 153 -10.50 -25.16 -41.13
C PHE A 153 -10.64 -24.79 -39.67
N VAL A 154 -11.74 -24.15 -39.30
CA VAL A 154 -11.95 -23.58 -37.96
C VAL A 154 -13.35 -23.88 -37.46
N GLN A 155 -13.54 -23.75 -36.16
CA GLN A 155 -14.88 -23.77 -35.59
C GLN A 155 -15.67 -22.53 -36.06
N PRO A 156 -16.91 -22.69 -36.54
CA PRO A 156 -17.75 -21.55 -36.87
C PRO A 156 -18.14 -20.81 -35.59
N LYS A 157 -18.54 -19.54 -35.75
CA LYS A 157 -19.23 -18.83 -34.67
C LYS A 157 -20.50 -19.60 -34.28
N ASP A 158 -20.67 -19.81 -32.98
CA ASP A 158 -21.81 -20.52 -32.41
C ASP A 158 -22.21 -19.78 -31.14
N GLU A 159 -23.33 -19.06 -31.18
CA GLU A 159 -23.77 -18.23 -30.04
C GLU A 159 -23.97 -19.04 -28.75
N PHE A 160 -24.38 -20.31 -28.87
CA PHE A 160 -24.55 -21.16 -27.71
C PHE A 160 -23.19 -21.51 -27.13
N ALA A 161 -22.26 -22.03 -27.94
CA ALA A 161 -20.93 -22.40 -27.45
C ALA A 161 -20.13 -21.19 -26.97
N GLU A 162 -20.19 -20.05 -27.67
CA GLU A 162 -19.45 -18.83 -27.32
C GLU A 162 -19.88 -18.23 -25.97
N LYS A 163 -21.15 -18.44 -25.59
CA LYS A 163 -21.65 -18.05 -24.28
C LYS A 163 -20.99 -18.83 -23.13
N TRP A 164 -20.57 -20.07 -23.38
CA TRP A 164 -19.95 -20.95 -22.39
C TRP A 164 -18.43 -20.91 -22.44
N GLU A 165 -17.85 -20.90 -23.63
CA GLU A 165 -16.43 -21.11 -23.89
C GLU A 165 -15.67 -19.81 -24.19
N GLY A 166 -16.40 -18.73 -24.48
CA GLY A 166 -15.85 -17.48 -25.01
C GLY A 166 -16.00 -17.39 -26.53
N TYR A 167 -15.84 -16.19 -27.08
CA TYR A 167 -15.99 -15.93 -28.51
C TYR A 167 -15.08 -16.83 -29.36
N ARG A 168 -15.47 -17.05 -30.61
CA ARG A 168 -14.65 -17.67 -31.65
C ARG A 168 -14.38 -16.64 -32.73
N THR A 169 -13.21 -16.68 -33.34
CA THR A 169 -12.91 -15.77 -34.47
C THR A 169 -13.77 -16.13 -35.69
N GLY A 170 -14.04 -17.42 -35.89
CA GLY A 170 -14.90 -17.91 -36.97
C GLY A 170 -14.27 -17.82 -38.37
N ILE A 171 -15.04 -18.21 -39.38
CA ILE A 171 -14.60 -18.36 -40.76
C ILE A 171 -14.22 -17.01 -41.38
N ASP A 172 -15.09 -16.01 -41.25
CA ASP A 172 -14.84 -14.68 -41.84
C ASP A 172 -13.60 -14.03 -41.21
N GLY A 173 -13.44 -14.14 -39.89
CA GLY A 173 -12.26 -13.62 -39.20
C GLY A 173 -10.97 -14.37 -39.56
N ALA A 174 -11.03 -15.67 -39.87
CA ALA A 174 -9.88 -16.40 -40.37
C ALA A 174 -9.37 -15.85 -41.72
N VAL A 175 -10.28 -15.39 -42.59
CA VAL A 175 -9.93 -14.74 -43.86
C VAL A 175 -9.48 -13.29 -43.62
N GLU A 176 -10.32 -12.47 -42.98
CA GLU A 176 -10.11 -11.03 -42.88
C GLU A 176 -8.96 -10.62 -41.95
N ILE A 177 -8.71 -11.39 -40.89
CA ILE A 177 -7.70 -11.07 -39.87
C ILE A 177 -6.44 -11.91 -40.09
N PHE A 178 -6.59 -13.22 -40.25
CA PHE A 178 -5.45 -14.14 -40.35
C PHE A 178 -4.94 -14.36 -41.78
N ASN A 179 -5.58 -13.71 -42.76
CA ASN A 179 -5.23 -13.77 -44.17
C ASN A 179 -5.18 -15.21 -44.69
N ALA A 180 -6.13 -16.06 -44.27
CA ALA A 180 -6.42 -17.29 -44.99
C ALA A 180 -7.04 -16.93 -46.34
N ASP A 181 -6.57 -17.56 -47.42
CA ASP A 181 -7.12 -17.33 -48.76
C ASP A 181 -8.55 -17.87 -48.85
N GLU A 182 -8.80 -19.03 -48.22
CA GLU A 182 -10.16 -19.50 -47.93
C GLU A 182 -10.20 -20.16 -46.55
N ALA A 183 -11.33 -20.02 -45.85
CA ALA A 183 -11.57 -20.70 -44.59
C ALA A 183 -12.86 -21.52 -44.63
N PHE A 184 -12.89 -22.62 -43.88
CA PHE A 184 -14.02 -23.55 -43.87
C PHE A 184 -14.40 -23.93 -42.45
N ASN A 185 -15.66 -24.36 -42.28
CA ASN A 185 -16.09 -25.02 -41.06
C ASN A 185 -15.34 -26.36 -40.92
N ILE A 186 -14.73 -26.59 -39.75
CA ILE A 186 -14.04 -27.85 -39.41
C ILE A 186 -14.93 -29.09 -39.57
N ASN A 187 -16.25 -28.95 -39.43
CA ASN A 187 -17.21 -30.05 -39.63
C ASN A 187 -17.34 -30.49 -41.09
N PHE A 188 -16.77 -29.76 -42.05
CA PHE A 188 -16.74 -30.14 -43.46
C PHE A 188 -15.36 -30.64 -43.92
N LEU A 189 -14.46 -30.93 -42.98
CA LEU A 189 -13.10 -31.38 -43.28
C LEU A 189 -13.09 -32.65 -44.12
N ASP A 190 -13.93 -33.62 -43.79
CA ASP A 190 -14.15 -34.90 -44.48
C ASP A 190 -14.76 -34.75 -45.89
N LEU A 191 -15.37 -33.61 -46.21
CA LEU A 191 -15.88 -33.32 -47.56
C LEU A 191 -14.88 -32.57 -48.45
N ILE A 192 -14.09 -31.67 -47.85
CA ILE A 192 -13.24 -30.73 -48.58
C ILE A 192 -11.80 -31.24 -48.67
N LEU A 193 -11.23 -31.72 -47.56
CA LEU A 193 -9.84 -32.18 -47.53
C LEU A 193 -9.56 -33.28 -48.56
N PRO A 194 -10.44 -34.30 -48.77
CA PRO A 194 -10.24 -35.29 -49.84
C PRO A 194 -10.14 -34.68 -51.24
N LYS A 195 -10.83 -33.57 -51.53
CA LYS A 195 -10.75 -32.90 -52.84
C LYS A 195 -9.37 -32.27 -53.04
N ILE A 196 -8.83 -31.63 -52.01
CA ILE A 196 -7.46 -31.10 -52.00
C ILE A 196 -6.46 -32.26 -52.16
N LEU A 197 -6.61 -33.33 -51.37
CA LEU A 197 -5.75 -34.49 -51.45
C LEU A 197 -5.75 -35.13 -52.84
N LYS A 198 -6.91 -35.24 -53.51
CA LYS A 198 -7.04 -35.88 -54.83
C LYS A 198 -6.28 -35.18 -55.95
N ARG A 199 -6.12 -33.85 -55.88
CA ARG A 199 -5.44 -33.05 -56.91
C ARG A 199 -3.95 -32.79 -56.62
N ASN A 200 -3.43 -33.29 -55.49
CA ASN A 200 -2.02 -33.19 -55.13
C ASN A 200 -1.37 -34.57 -55.08
N ASN A 201 -0.13 -34.67 -55.58
CA ASN A 201 0.63 -35.92 -55.66
C ASN A 201 1.52 -36.14 -54.43
N LEU A 202 1.95 -35.05 -53.79
CA LEU A 202 2.82 -35.08 -52.61
C LEU A 202 2.12 -34.45 -51.40
N ILE A 203 1.98 -35.22 -50.33
CA ILE A 203 1.31 -34.80 -49.09
C ILE A 203 2.37 -34.69 -48.00
N TRP A 204 2.51 -33.50 -47.43
CA TRP A 204 3.40 -33.24 -46.30
C TRP A 204 2.60 -33.26 -45.01
N PHE A 205 2.82 -34.29 -44.20
CA PHE A 205 2.03 -34.59 -43.02
C PHE A 205 2.88 -35.34 -41.99
N ASP A 206 2.70 -35.05 -40.71
CA ASP A 206 3.37 -35.76 -39.63
C ASP A 206 2.44 -36.84 -39.03
N PRO A 207 2.63 -38.13 -39.36
CA PRO A 207 1.78 -39.20 -38.86
C PRO A 207 1.95 -39.45 -37.36
N LYS A 208 2.98 -38.88 -36.74
CA LYS A 208 3.26 -38.97 -35.30
C LYS A 208 2.80 -37.74 -34.53
N ASN A 209 2.12 -36.79 -35.17
CA ASN A 209 1.66 -35.58 -34.50
C ASN A 209 0.72 -35.96 -33.32
N PRO A 210 0.99 -35.51 -32.09
CA PRO A 210 0.20 -35.90 -30.91
C PRO A 210 -1.24 -35.36 -30.94
N ASN A 211 -1.50 -34.32 -31.73
CA ASN A 211 -2.83 -33.73 -31.92
C ASN A 211 -3.59 -34.38 -33.09
N LEU A 212 -3.06 -35.44 -33.67
CA LEU A 212 -3.72 -36.17 -34.74
C LEU A 212 -4.96 -36.90 -34.22
N ASN A 213 -6.14 -36.39 -34.54
CA ASN A 213 -7.39 -37.10 -34.29
C ASN A 213 -7.64 -38.22 -35.31
N SER A 214 -8.51 -39.18 -34.94
CA SER A 214 -8.82 -40.34 -35.77
C SER A 214 -9.44 -39.98 -37.12
N THR A 215 -10.15 -38.85 -37.20
CA THR A 215 -10.82 -38.39 -38.43
C THR A 215 -9.82 -37.93 -39.48
N ILE A 216 -8.88 -37.06 -39.12
CA ILE A 216 -7.82 -36.59 -40.03
C ILE A 216 -6.98 -37.77 -40.49
N LYS A 217 -6.58 -38.64 -39.55
CA LYS A 217 -5.79 -39.84 -39.88
C LYS A 217 -6.52 -40.70 -40.89
N LYS A 218 -7.80 -41.01 -40.65
CA LYS A 218 -8.63 -41.78 -41.58
C LYS A 218 -8.75 -41.10 -42.94
N ILE A 219 -8.97 -39.79 -43.01
CA ILE A 219 -9.04 -39.07 -44.28
C ILE A 219 -7.73 -39.19 -45.06
N ILE A 220 -6.58 -39.06 -44.40
CA ILE A 220 -5.28 -39.24 -45.04
C ILE A 220 -5.12 -40.67 -45.52
N ASP A 221 -5.34 -41.66 -44.65
CA ASP A 221 -5.18 -43.09 -44.95
C ASP A 221 -6.10 -43.52 -46.12
N ASP A 222 -7.38 -43.12 -46.11
CA ASP A 222 -8.37 -43.42 -47.16
C ASP A 222 -8.05 -42.77 -48.52
N ASN A 223 -7.20 -41.72 -48.54
CA ASN A 223 -6.83 -40.98 -49.75
C ASN A 223 -5.36 -41.14 -50.13
N ALA A 224 -4.60 -41.93 -49.37
CA ALA A 224 -3.20 -42.29 -49.57
C ALA A 224 -3.06 -43.54 -50.46
N ASN A 225 -3.72 -43.55 -51.62
CA ASN A 225 -3.55 -44.61 -52.62
C ASN A 225 -2.07 -44.71 -53.04
N SER A 226 -1.63 -45.89 -53.53
CA SER A 226 -0.23 -46.23 -53.85
C SER A 226 0.53 -45.29 -54.81
N LEU A 227 -0.17 -44.35 -55.46
CA LEU A 227 0.40 -43.35 -56.37
C LEU A 227 0.79 -42.02 -55.67
N LYS A 228 0.40 -41.79 -54.42
CA LYS A 228 0.71 -40.55 -53.67
C LYS A 228 1.85 -40.77 -52.68
N ILE A 229 2.71 -39.77 -52.55
CA ILE A 229 3.86 -39.81 -51.64
C ILE A 229 3.51 -39.01 -50.38
N ILE A 230 3.70 -39.61 -49.20
CA ILE A 230 3.60 -38.90 -47.91
C ILE A 230 5.01 -38.61 -47.37
N ARG A 231 5.27 -37.35 -47.00
CA ARG A 231 6.52 -36.91 -46.37
C ARG A 231 6.25 -36.15 -45.08
N ASN A 232 7.20 -36.16 -44.16
CA ASN A 232 7.07 -35.40 -42.91
C ASN A 232 7.53 -33.94 -43.12
N TYR A 233 6.69 -32.97 -42.74
CA TYR A 233 7.03 -31.54 -42.83
C TYR A 233 7.93 -31.03 -41.70
N LYS A 234 8.04 -31.76 -40.57
CA LYS A 234 8.66 -31.29 -39.33
C LYS A 234 10.06 -30.71 -39.57
N ASN A 235 10.93 -31.42 -40.28
CA ASN A 235 12.28 -30.91 -40.55
C ASN A 235 12.27 -29.59 -41.34
N LEU A 236 11.38 -29.42 -42.33
CA LEU A 236 11.28 -28.17 -43.08
C LEU A 236 10.89 -27.00 -42.16
N VAL A 237 9.88 -27.20 -41.31
CA VAL A 237 9.41 -26.15 -40.39
C VAL A 237 10.42 -25.89 -39.29
N SER A 238 11.04 -26.92 -38.72
CA SER A 238 12.09 -26.80 -37.71
C SER A 238 13.31 -26.02 -38.22
N GLN A 239 13.71 -26.21 -39.49
CA GLN A 239 14.78 -25.40 -40.10
C GLN A 239 14.40 -23.92 -40.29
N LEU A 240 13.12 -23.61 -40.50
CA LEU A 240 12.64 -22.22 -40.52
C LEU A 240 12.64 -21.62 -39.12
N ARG A 241 12.07 -22.33 -38.13
CA ARG A 241 12.00 -21.91 -36.72
C ARG A 241 13.38 -21.80 -36.06
N LYS A 242 14.39 -22.53 -36.57
CA LYS A 242 15.78 -22.46 -36.11
C LYS A 242 16.34 -21.05 -36.17
N ILE A 243 16.09 -20.34 -37.26
CA ILE A 243 16.63 -19.00 -37.53
C ILE A 243 15.56 -17.96 -37.26
N LYS A 244 15.70 -17.24 -36.15
CA LYS A 244 14.73 -16.25 -35.70
C LYS A 244 14.83 -14.98 -36.54
N SER A 245 13.69 -14.45 -36.95
CA SER A 245 13.58 -13.12 -37.53
C SER A 245 13.91 -12.05 -36.49
N THR A 246 14.17 -10.82 -36.95
CA THR A 246 14.35 -9.67 -36.05
C THR A 246 13.13 -9.44 -35.15
N ALA A 247 11.92 -9.73 -35.63
CA ALA A 247 10.71 -9.58 -34.82
C ALA A 247 10.65 -10.65 -33.72
N GLU A 248 10.96 -11.90 -34.06
CA GLU A 248 11.04 -13.01 -33.09
C GLU A 248 12.07 -12.72 -32.01
N ILE A 249 13.28 -12.27 -32.40
CA ILE A 249 14.34 -11.87 -31.46
C ILE A 249 13.85 -10.73 -30.56
N ASN A 250 13.12 -9.75 -31.08
CA ASN A 250 12.59 -8.65 -30.26
C ASN A 250 11.55 -9.12 -29.23
N VAL A 251 10.69 -10.08 -29.60
CA VAL A 251 9.72 -10.68 -28.67
C VAL A 251 10.43 -11.50 -27.60
N MET A 252 11.37 -12.37 -27.99
CA MET A 252 12.21 -13.14 -27.05
C MET A 252 13.03 -12.24 -26.14
N ARG A 253 13.63 -11.16 -26.68
CA ARG A 253 14.35 -10.15 -25.88
C ARG A 253 13.45 -9.51 -24.85
N LYS A 254 12.20 -9.25 -25.20
CA LYS A 254 11.22 -8.67 -24.28
C LYS A 254 10.83 -9.67 -23.19
N ALA A 255 10.61 -10.95 -23.54
CA ALA A 255 10.37 -12.02 -22.58
C ALA A 255 11.56 -12.18 -21.61
N GLY A 256 12.78 -12.32 -22.12
CA GLY A 256 13.99 -12.43 -21.31
C GLY A 256 14.27 -11.21 -20.44
N GLN A 257 13.98 -9.99 -20.94
CA GLN A 257 14.03 -8.78 -20.13
C GLN A 257 13.01 -8.81 -18.98
N ILE A 258 11.77 -9.26 -19.25
CA ILE A 258 10.72 -9.34 -18.23
C ILE A 258 11.13 -10.35 -17.15
N SER A 259 11.51 -11.54 -17.58
CA SER A 259 11.98 -12.63 -16.73
C SER A 259 13.17 -12.18 -15.89
N GLY A 260 14.20 -11.62 -16.51
CA GLY A 260 15.42 -11.22 -15.79
C GLY A 260 15.23 -10.08 -14.80
N LYS A 261 14.31 -9.15 -15.08
CA LYS A 261 13.90 -8.12 -14.10
C LYS A 261 13.15 -8.71 -12.90
N SER A 262 12.40 -9.79 -13.11
CA SER A 262 11.67 -10.51 -12.07
C SER A 262 12.64 -11.26 -11.14
N TYR A 263 13.71 -11.86 -11.67
CA TYR A 263 14.82 -12.40 -10.87
C TYR A 263 15.45 -11.35 -9.97
N ASN A 264 15.75 -10.16 -10.48
CA ASN A 264 16.32 -9.10 -9.65
C ASN A 264 15.39 -8.71 -8.49
N GLN A 265 14.07 -8.72 -8.74
CA GLN A 265 13.07 -8.51 -7.68
C GLN A 265 13.04 -9.67 -6.69
N ALA A 266 13.25 -10.90 -7.13
CA ALA A 266 13.39 -12.03 -6.22
C ALA A 266 14.66 -11.90 -5.36
N PHE A 267 15.81 -11.57 -5.95
CA PHE A 267 17.07 -11.36 -5.21
C PHE A 267 16.94 -10.30 -4.11
N ALA A 268 16.16 -9.24 -4.35
CA ALA A 268 15.95 -8.17 -3.38
C ALA A 268 15.04 -8.54 -2.19
N ASN A 269 14.47 -9.75 -2.19
CA ASN A 269 13.56 -10.23 -1.16
C ASN A 269 14.11 -11.50 -0.46
N ARG A 270 13.61 -11.75 0.75
CA ARG A 270 13.87 -12.99 1.49
C ARG A 270 12.66 -13.89 1.39
N PHE A 271 12.89 -15.15 1.06
CA PHE A 271 11.87 -16.18 0.99
C PHE A 271 12.17 -17.25 2.03
N ARG A 272 11.12 -17.76 2.69
CA ARG A 272 11.22 -18.83 3.69
C ARG A 272 10.83 -20.20 3.12
N ASN A 273 10.25 -20.23 1.92
CA ASN A 273 9.78 -21.46 1.29
C ASN A 273 9.79 -21.30 -0.23
N GLU A 274 10.18 -22.38 -0.92
CA GLU A 274 10.30 -22.48 -2.37
C GLU A 274 9.00 -22.06 -3.09
N ARG A 275 7.83 -22.43 -2.58
CA ARG A 275 6.53 -22.12 -3.22
C ARG A 275 6.27 -20.63 -3.30
N THR A 276 6.71 -19.89 -2.28
CA THR A 276 6.49 -18.44 -2.22
C THR A 276 7.35 -17.74 -3.25
N LEU A 277 8.57 -18.23 -3.47
CA LEU A 277 9.47 -17.74 -4.51
C LEU A 277 8.95 -18.10 -5.92
N ALA A 278 8.45 -19.32 -6.13
CA ALA A 278 7.84 -19.74 -7.39
C ALA A 278 6.63 -18.85 -7.76
N SER A 279 5.67 -18.69 -6.85
CA SER A 279 4.49 -17.84 -7.08
C SER A 279 4.85 -16.35 -7.22
N PHE A 280 5.91 -15.89 -6.55
CA PHE A 280 6.41 -14.52 -6.70
C PHE A 280 6.93 -14.27 -8.12
N LEU A 281 7.73 -15.18 -8.66
CA LEU A 281 8.25 -15.07 -10.02
C LEU A 281 7.13 -15.13 -11.07
N GLU A 282 6.20 -16.08 -10.94
CA GLU A 282 5.05 -16.18 -11.85
C GLU A 282 4.23 -14.87 -11.87
N TYR A 283 3.93 -14.30 -10.70
CA TYR A 283 3.25 -13.01 -10.59
C TYR A 283 4.03 -11.90 -11.32
N HIS A 284 5.36 -11.87 -11.18
CA HIS A 284 6.19 -10.85 -11.79
C HIS A 284 6.37 -11.02 -13.30
N PHE A 285 6.35 -12.25 -13.81
CA PHE A 285 6.27 -12.49 -15.25
C PHE A 285 4.96 -11.96 -15.82
N VAL A 286 3.82 -12.33 -15.21
CA VAL A 286 2.48 -11.92 -15.68
C VAL A 286 2.29 -10.41 -15.58
N SER A 287 2.61 -9.81 -14.43
CA SER A 287 2.49 -8.36 -14.24
C SER A 287 3.50 -7.55 -15.08
N GLY A 288 4.63 -8.16 -15.46
CA GLY A 288 5.60 -7.59 -16.39
C GLY A 288 5.18 -7.65 -17.87
N GLY A 289 4.12 -8.41 -18.20
CA GLY A 289 3.51 -8.49 -19.52
C GLY A 289 3.60 -9.85 -20.20
N CYS A 290 4.28 -10.85 -19.61
CA CYS A 290 4.28 -12.22 -20.13
C CYS A 290 2.90 -12.88 -19.96
N ASN A 291 2.63 -13.90 -20.76
CA ASN A 291 1.40 -14.69 -20.71
C ASN A 291 1.32 -15.60 -19.45
N GLY A 292 2.45 -15.85 -18.79
CA GLY A 292 2.62 -16.79 -17.68
C GLY A 292 4.03 -17.40 -17.72
N ASN A 293 4.23 -18.49 -16.98
CA ASN A 293 5.45 -19.29 -17.06
C ASN A 293 5.60 -19.93 -18.46
N ALA A 294 6.84 -20.02 -18.95
CA ALA A 294 7.19 -20.75 -20.17
C ALA A 294 7.19 -22.28 -19.94
N TYR A 295 7.60 -22.71 -18.74
CA TYR A 295 7.66 -24.10 -18.29
C TYR A 295 7.35 -24.18 -16.79
N ILE A 296 7.23 -25.40 -16.26
CA ILE A 296 7.06 -25.60 -14.81
C ILE A 296 8.37 -25.18 -14.14
N PRO A 297 8.35 -24.18 -13.24
CA PRO A 297 9.58 -23.68 -12.63
C PRO A 297 10.22 -24.72 -11.70
N VAL A 298 11.55 -24.71 -11.62
CA VAL A 298 12.34 -25.37 -10.56
C VAL A 298 12.70 -24.32 -9.53
N VAL A 299 12.37 -24.54 -8.27
CA VAL A 299 12.83 -23.71 -7.15
C VAL A 299 13.35 -24.65 -6.07
N ALA A 300 14.66 -24.91 -6.08
CA ALA A 300 15.27 -25.98 -5.29
C ALA A 300 16.33 -25.42 -4.32
N THR A 301 16.03 -25.47 -3.02
CA THR A 301 16.95 -25.04 -1.94
C THR A 301 17.83 -26.19 -1.44
N GLY A 302 19.08 -25.89 -1.07
CA GLY A 302 19.99 -26.86 -0.48
C GLY A 302 20.16 -28.13 -1.32
N GLY A 303 20.03 -29.29 -0.68
CA GLY A 303 20.15 -30.60 -1.32
C GLY A 303 19.10 -30.88 -2.41
N ASN A 304 17.95 -30.17 -2.42
CA ASN A 304 16.95 -30.32 -3.48
C ASN A 304 17.53 -29.94 -4.85
N ALA A 305 18.51 -29.03 -4.89
CA ALA A 305 19.14 -28.59 -6.14
C ALA A 305 19.89 -29.73 -6.88
N LEU A 306 20.21 -30.85 -6.21
CA LEU A 306 20.78 -32.03 -6.84
C LEU A 306 19.78 -32.79 -7.72
N CYS A 307 18.48 -32.54 -7.56
CA CYS A 307 17.43 -33.10 -8.41
C CYS A 307 17.16 -32.16 -9.58
N ILE A 308 17.68 -32.51 -10.76
CA ILE A 308 17.70 -31.63 -11.96
C ILE A 308 16.29 -31.16 -12.37
N HIS A 309 15.29 -32.05 -12.30
CA HIS A 309 13.89 -31.76 -12.65
C HIS A 309 13.00 -31.55 -11.40
N TYR A 310 13.56 -30.98 -10.33
CA TYR A 310 12.81 -30.70 -9.11
C TYR A 310 11.69 -29.68 -9.35
N THR A 311 10.43 -30.08 -9.17
CA THR A 311 9.27 -29.20 -9.44
C THR A 311 8.23 -29.22 -8.32
N ARG A 312 8.54 -29.88 -7.19
CA ARG A 312 7.66 -29.89 -6.01
C ARG A 312 7.53 -28.49 -5.40
N ASN A 313 8.66 -27.78 -5.35
CA ASN A 313 8.77 -26.37 -4.95
C ASN A 313 8.02 -26.08 -3.64
N ASP A 314 8.14 -26.94 -2.65
CA ASP A 314 7.37 -26.86 -1.40
C ASP A 314 8.21 -26.89 -0.13
N ASP A 315 9.53 -26.94 -0.24
CA ASP A 315 10.43 -27.07 0.90
C ASP A 315 10.76 -25.73 1.57
N VAL A 316 11.21 -25.81 2.81
CA VAL A 316 11.66 -24.68 3.62
C VAL A 316 13.07 -24.27 3.18
N MET A 317 13.29 -22.96 3.02
CA MET A 317 14.59 -22.40 2.64
C MET A 317 15.38 -21.99 3.89
N TYR A 318 16.54 -22.60 4.12
CA TYR A 318 17.39 -22.32 5.28
C TYR A 318 18.47 -21.28 4.97
N ASP A 319 18.86 -20.49 5.98
CA ASP A 319 19.73 -19.32 5.80
C ASP A 319 21.16 -19.70 5.35
N ASP A 320 21.64 -20.91 5.62
CA ASP A 320 22.97 -21.41 5.26
C ASP A 320 23.06 -22.00 3.84
N GLU A 321 21.94 -22.13 3.15
CA GLU A 321 21.86 -22.80 1.85
C GLU A 321 21.91 -21.83 0.64
N LEU A 322 22.15 -22.40 -0.54
CA LEU A 322 21.83 -21.78 -1.82
C LEU A 322 20.43 -22.22 -2.27
N VAL A 323 19.79 -21.39 -3.11
CA VAL A 323 18.62 -21.79 -3.89
C VAL A 323 18.96 -21.70 -5.37
N LEU A 324 18.73 -22.80 -6.10
CA LEU A 324 18.75 -22.87 -7.55
C LEU A 324 17.33 -22.65 -8.05
N VAL A 325 17.14 -21.61 -8.86
CA VAL A 325 15.86 -21.33 -9.51
C VAL A 325 16.03 -21.33 -11.00
N ASP A 326 15.21 -22.13 -11.67
CA ASP A 326 15.07 -22.19 -13.11
C ASP A 326 13.60 -21.94 -13.46
N ALA A 327 13.35 -20.76 -14.01
CA ALA A 327 12.00 -20.25 -14.26
C ALA A 327 12.07 -19.06 -15.20
N ALA A 328 11.14 -18.96 -16.14
CA ALA A 328 11.03 -17.81 -17.02
C ALA A 328 9.63 -17.65 -17.59
N GLY A 329 9.32 -16.45 -18.09
CA GLY A 329 8.05 -16.13 -18.73
C GLY A 329 8.01 -16.39 -20.24
N SER A 330 6.81 -16.62 -20.77
CA SER A 330 6.55 -16.67 -22.22
C SER A 330 5.76 -15.43 -22.68
N LEU A 331 6.09 -14.87 -23.85
CA LEU A 331 5.40 -13.72 -24.44
C LEU A 331 5.08 -13.99 -25.91
N GLY A 332 3.80 -13.90 -26.28
CA GLY A 332 3.36 -14.10 -27.66
C GLY A 332 3.67 -15.50 -28.20
N GLY A 333 3.78 -16.49 -27.30
CA GLY A 333 4.19 -17.87 -27.60
C GLY A 333 5.69 -18.11 -27.46
N TYR A 334 6.54 -17.08 -27.54
CA TYR A 334 8.00 -17.25 -27.42
C TYR A 334 8.45 -17.32 -25.96
N CYS A 335 9.27 -18.31 -25.67
CA CYS A 335 9.81 -18.60 -24.35
C CYS A 335 11.10 -17.80 -24.10
N SER A 336 11.34 -17.49 -22.82
CA SER A 336 12.68 -17.24 -22.29
C SER A 336 13.05 -18.38 -21.36
N ASP A 337 14.33 -18.53 -21.04
CA ASP A 337 14.86 -19.58 -20.16
C ASP A 337 15.96 -19.01 -19.25
N ILE A 338 15.80 -19.14 -17.94
CA ILE A 338 16.74 -18.54 -16.98
C ILE A 338 16.85 -19.43 -15.77
N SER A 339 18.08 -19.88 -15.53
CA SER A 339 18.56 -20.44 -14.26
C SER A 339 19.48 -19.47 -13.53
N ARG A 340 19.22 -19.22 -12.24
CA ARG A 340 20.07 -18.47 -11.32
C ARG A 340 20.17 -19.21 -9.99
N THR A 341 21.36 -19.18 -9.39
CA THR A 341 21.60 -19.75 -8.06
C THR A 341 22.12 -18.67 -7.12
N TRP A 342 21.58 -18.56 -5.91
CA TRP A 342 22.00 -17.53 -4.95
C TRP A 342 21.80 -17.96 -3.49
N PRO A 343 22.51 -17.35 -2.52
CA PRO A 343 22.41 -17.69 -1.10
C PRO A 343 21.10 -17.20 -0.47
N VAL A 344 20.41 -18.06 0.26
CA VAL A 344 19.12 -17.72 0.89
C VAL A 344 19.27 -16.54 1.85
N ASN A 345 20.37 -16.46 2.61
CA ASN A 345 20.71 -15.34 3.49
C ASN A 345 21.31 -14.11 2.79
N GLY A 346 21.56 -14.18 1.47
CA GLY A 346 22.07 -13.11 0.61
C GLY A 346 23.52 -12.72 0.76
N GLN A 347 24.33 -13.64 1.27
CA GLN A 347 25.77 -13.55 1.22
C GLN A 347 26.34 -14.94 0.96
N PHE A 348 27.19 -15.06 -0.06
CA PHE A 348 27.79 -16.36 -0.35
C PHE A 348 28.86 -16.64 0.71
N SER A 349 28.91 -17.86 1.23
CA SER A 349 30.08 -18.36 1.95
C SER A 349 31.27 -18.52 1.01
N ASP A 350 32.50 -18.61 1.53
CA ASP A 350 33.68 -18.76 0.66
C ASP A 350 33.58 -20.01 -0.23
N ALA A 351 33.13 -21.15 0.32
CA ALA A 351 32.88 -22.36 -0.45
C ALA A 351 31.81 -22.17 -1.54
N GLN A 352 30.71 -21.50 -1.22
CA GLN A 352 29.67 -21.21 -2.21
C GLN A 352 30.18 -20.25 -3.30
N LYS A 353 31.02 -19.26 -2.95
CA LYS A 353 31.65 -18.33 -3.91
C LYS A 353 32.56 -19.07 -4.86
N ASP A 354 33.39 -19.96 -4.35
CA ASP A 354 34.37 -20.70 -5.14
C ASP A 354 33.67 -21.59 -6.19
N LEU A 355 32.67 -22.39 -5.75
CA LEU A 355 31.85 -23.19 -6.68
C LEU A 355 31.09 -22.31 -7.67
N TYR A 356 30.39 -21.28 -7.20
CA TYR A 356 29.61 -20.42 -8.07
C TYR A 356 30.49 -19.73 -9.14
N GLN A 357 31.67 -19.25 -8.74
CA GLN A 357 32.60 -18.59 -9.64
C GLN A 357 33.15 -19.55 -10.71
N ALA A 358 33.42 -20.81 -10.36
CA ALA A 358 33.80 -21.83 -11.31
C ALA A 358 32.74 -21.99 -12.42
N ILE A 359 31.46 -22.10 -12.05
CA ILE A 359 30.37 -22.31 -13.01
C ILE A 359 30.17 -21.04 -13.85
N LEU A 360 30.26 -19.86 -13.23
CA LEU A 360 30.19 -18.58 -13.93
C LEU A 360 31.34 -18.41 -14.95
N ASN A 361 32.55 -18.89 -14.64
CA ASN A 361 33.68 -18.87 -15.55
C ASN A 361 33.44 -19.75 -16.78
N VAL A 362 32.93 -20.97 -16.58
CA VAL A 362 32.56 -21.88 -17.67
C VAL A 362 31.49 -21.23 -18.55
N GLN A 363 30.44 -20.67 -17.94
CA GLN A 363 29.34 -20.06 -18.67
C GLN A 363 29.80 -18.90 -19.55
N LYS A 364 30.59 -17.97 -19.01
CA LYS A 364 31.12 -16.83 -19.77
C LYS A 364 31.98 -17.28 -20.95
N GLN A 365 32.86 -18.26 -20.74
CA GLN A 365 33.69 -18.81 -21.82
C GLN A 365 32.83 -19.46 -22.90
N CYS A 366 31.78 -20.20 -22.55
CA CYS A 366 30.86 -20.81 -23.52
C CYS A 366 30.02 -19.76 -24.27
N ILE A 367 29.53 -18.72 -23.59
CA ILE A 367 28.79 -17.62 -24.24
C ILE A 367 29.66 -16.91 -25.30
N GLU A 368 30.95 -16.69 -25.02
CA GLU A 368 31.88 -16.07 -25.97
C GLU A 368 32.06 -16.86 -27.28
N LEU A 369 31.77 -18.17 -27.25
CA LEU A 369 31.86 -19.05 -28.42
C LEU A 369 30.64 -18.97 -29.33
N CYS A 370 29.53 -18.36 -28.90
CA CYS A 370 28.24 -18.34 -29.59
C CYS A 370 28.21 -17.37 -30.80
N LYS A 371 29.12 -17.57 -31.76
CA LYS A 371 29.29 -16.73 -32.96
C LYS A 371 29.37 -17.64 -34.17
N GLU A 372 28.71 -17.28 -35.28
CA GLU A 372 28.78 -18.08 -36.50
C GLU A 372 30.22 -18.17 -37.04
N SER A 373 31.02 -17.11 -36.93
CA SER A 373 32.40 -17.10 -37.42
C SER A 373 33.35 -18.07 -36.70
N ASN A 374 32.97 -18.56 -35.52
CA ASN A 374 33.72 -19.61 -34.83
C ASN A 374 33.53 -21.00 -35.45
N GLN A 375 32.52 -21.19 -36.31
CA GLN A 375 32.21 -22.47 -36.95
C GLN A 375 32.08 -23.62 -35.94
N LEU A 376 31.38 -23.37 -34.84
CA LEU A 376 31.10 -24.37 -33.81
C LEU A 376 29.63 -24.79 -33.85
N SER A 377 29.38 -26.05 -33.55
CA SER A 377 28.06 -26.58 -33.23
C SER A 377 27.76 -26.48 -31.73
N LEU A 378 26.51 -26.72 -31.34
CA LEU A 378 26.15 -26.79 -29.92
C LEU A 378 26.86 -27.95 -29.21
N ASN A 379 27.13 -29.05 -29.90
CA ASN A 379 27.95 -30.16 -29.39
C ASN A 379 29.40 -29.74 -29.14
N ASP A 380 30.01 -28.96 -30.04
CA ASP A 380 31.39 -28.50 -29.82
C ASP A 380 31.49 -27.57 -28.62
N ILE A 381 30.48 -26.74 -28.39
CA ILE A 381 30.38 -25.90 -27.19
C ILE A 381 30.19 -26.76 -25.95
N HIS A 382 29.40 -27.83 -26.02
CA HIS A 382 29.24 -28.78 -24.91
C HIS A 382 30.58 -29.45 -24.55
N GLU A 383 31.30 -30.00 -25.52
CA GLU A 383 32.61 -30.63 -25.28
C GLU A 383 33.63 -29.64 -24.71
N LYS A 384 33.60 -28.37 -25.16
CA LYS A 384 34.41 -27.30 -24.56
C LYS A 384 33.98 -26.99 -23.13
N SER A 385 32.67 -26.98 -22.83
CA SER A 385 32.17 -26.77 -21.47
C SER A 385 32.66 -27.85 -20.50
N ILE A 386 32.73 -29.11 -20.92
CA ILE A 386 33.31 -30.21 -20.12
C ILE A 386 34.80 -29.96 -19.84
N LYS A 387 35.56 -29.51 -20.85
CA LYS A 387 36.99 -29.18 -20.68
C LYS A 387 37.19 -28.01 -19.71
N PHE A 388 36.40 -26.96 -19.84
CA PHE A 388 36.45 -25.80 -18.93
C PHE A 388 36.03 -26.21 -17.51
N MET A 389 34.96 -26.98 -17.36
CA MET A 389 34.51 -27.49 -16.06
C MET A 389 35.58 -28.33 -15.37
N LYS A 390 36.24 -29.23 -16.11
CA LYS A 390 37.36 -30.02 -15.59
C LYS A 390 38.50 -29.15 -15.07
N GLN A 391 38.82 -28.06 -15.78
CA GLN A 391 39.85 -27.12 -15.35
C GLN A 391 39.44 -26.36 -14.08
N GLU A 392 38.19 -25.91 -13.98
CA GLU A 392 37.70 -25.22 -12.79
C GLU A 392 37.63 -26.15 -11.57
N ILE A 393 37.16 -27.39 -11.74
CA ILE A 393 37.17 -28.42 -10.69
C ILE A 393 38.60 -28.66 -10.17
N LYS A 394 39.58 -28.71 -11.08
CA LYS A 394 40.99 -28.81 -10.69
C LYS A 394 41.46 -27.58 -9.89
N ASN A 395 41.03 -26.37 -10.28
CA ASN A 395 41.36 -25.13 -9.57
C ASN A 395 40.76 -25.09 -8.15
N LEU A 396 39.62 -25.75 -7.93
CA LEU A 396 38.97 -25.91 -6.61
C LEU A 396 39.69 -26.92 -5.70
N GLY A 397 40.80 -27.52 -6.14
CA GLY A 397 41.56 -28.50 -5.36
C GLY A 397 40.99 -29.92 -5.40
N LEU A 398 39.90 -30.15 -6.15
CA LEU A 398 39.35 -31.48 -6.41
C LEU A 398 40.16 -32.15 -7.55
N SER A 399 41.39 -32.54 -7.22
CA SER A 399 42.31 -33.17 -8.18
C SER A 399 41.99 -34.66 -8.39
N ASN A 400 42.41 -35.23 -9.53
CA ASN A 400 42.20 -36.62 -9.98
C ASN A 400 40.80 -37.01 -10.52
N ILE A 401 39.94 -36.03 -10.82
CA ILE A 401 38.61 -36.28 -11.42
C ILE A 401 38.74 -36.63 -12.92
N THR A 402 38.24 -37.80 -13.31
CA THR A 402 38.17 -38.27 -14.69
C THR A 402 37.08 -37.54 -15.48
N ASN A 403 37.01 -37.72 -16.80
CA ASN A 403 35.90 -37.15 -17.58
C ASN A 403 34.54 -37.73 -17.15
N TRP A 404 34.52 -39.02 -16.77
CA TRP A 404 33.32 -39.67 -16.25
C TRP A 404 32.86 -39.07 -14.92
N ASP A 405 33.80 -38.66 -14.07
CA ASP A 405 33.48 -37.97 -12.83
C ASP A 405 32.93 -36.55 -13.08
N VAL A 406 33.42 -35.86 -14.12
CA VAL A 406 32.84 -34.58 -14.56
C VAL A 406 31.42 -34.77 -15.06
N GLU A 407 31.16 -35.78 -15.88
CA GLU A 407 29.81 -36.10 -16.37
C GLU A 407 28.86 -36.50 -15.23
N ARG A 408 29.36 -37.09 -14.15
CA ARG A 408 28.55 -37.35 -12.95
C ARG A 408 28.17 -36.07 -12.20
N LEU A 409 29.08 -35.10 -12.13
CA LEU A 409 28.86 -33.81 -11.45
C LEU A 409 28.15 -32.77 -12.32
N TYR A 410 28.25 -32.90 -13.65
CA TYR A 410 27.61 -32.06 -14.67
C TYR A 410 26.92 -32.98 -15.70
N PRO A 411 25.73 -33.54 -15.33
CA PRO A 411 25.09 -34.66 -16.05
C PRO A 411 24.11 -34.24 -17.16
N HIS A 412 24.06 -32.95 -17.51
CA HIS A 412 23.17 -32.44 -18.55
C HIS A 412 23.96 -31.71 -19.64
N TYR A 413 23.25 -31.35 -20.72
CA TYR A 413 23.87 -30.66 -21.84
C TYR A 413 24.13 -29.19 -21.51
N ILE A 414 24.99 -28.53 -22.30
CA ILE A 414 25.31 -27.10 -22.12
C ILE A 414 24.17 -26.16 -22.50
N GLY A 415 23.16 -26.68 -23.20
CA GLY A 415 22.03 -25.89 -23.67
C GLY A 415 21.24 -26.59 -24.76
N HIS A 416 20.27 -25.87 -25.31
CA HIS A 416 19.39 -26.31 -26.39
C HIS A 416 18.97 -25.11 -27.24
N ASN A 417 18.31 -25.35 -28.38
CA ASN A 417 17.64 -24.26 -29.09
C ASN A 417 16.44 -23.77 -28.26
N LEU A 418 16.14 -22.48 -28.38
CA LEU A 418 15.03 -21.83 -27.69
C LEU A 418 14.18 -21.02 -28.68
N GLY A 419 12.85 -21.01 -28.49
CA GLY A 419 11.93 -20.29 -29.36
C GLY A 419 10.49 -20.37 -28.88
N LEU A 420 9.58 -20.87 -29.73
CA LEU A 420 8.18 -21.09 -29.33
C LEU A 420 8.06 -22.24 -28.31
N ASP A 421 8.96 -23.21 -28.39
CA ASP A 421 9.17 -24.21 -27.35
C ASP A 421 10.43 -23.87 -26.54
N VAL A 422 10.48 -24.33 -25.29
CA VAL A 422 11.64 -24.19 -24.39
C VAL A 422 12.80 -25.00 -24.96
N HIS A 423 12.61 -26.31 -25.11
CA HIS A 423 13.47 -27.17 -25.92
C HIS A 423 13.01 -27.12 -27.37
N ASP A 424 13.35 -26.04 -28.06
CA ASP A 424 12.91 -25.76 -29.43
C ASP A 424 13.49 -26.77 -30.42
N ILE A 425 12.70 -27.12 -31.44
CA ILE A 425 13.12 -27.84 -32.66
C ILE A 425 14.05 -29.05 -32.43
N PRO A 426 13.63 -30.07 -31.67
CA PRO A 426 14.46 -31.23 -31.34
C PRO A 426 14.89 -32.04 -32.58
N GLU A 427 14.29 -31.82 -33.75
CA GLU A 427 14.67 -32.44 -35.01
C GLU A 427 16.00 -31.91 -35.58
N VAL A 428 16.42 -30.70 -35.19
CA VAL A 428 17.67 -30.09 -35.66
C VAL A 428 18.84 -30.67 -34.88
N SER A 429 19.84 -31.15 -35.61
CA SER A 429 21.00 -31.80 -34.99
C SER A 429 21.83 -30.81 -34.19
N ARG A 430 22.20 -31.19 -32.96
CA ARG A 430 23.14 -30.43 -32.11
C ARG A 430 24.56 -30.37 -32.67
N ARG A 431 24.86 -31.17 -33.71
CA ARG A 431 26.15 -31.20 -34.42
C ARG A 431 26.17 -30.28 -35.65
N GLU A 432 25.03 -29.71 -36.04
CA GLU A 432 25.04 -28.66 -37.06
C GLU A 432 25.70 -27.40 -36.52
N LEU A 433 26.45 -26.72 -37.40
CA LEU A 433 27.08 -25.45 -37.06
C LEU A 433 26.02 -24.40 -36.70
N LEU A 434 26.32 -23.62 -35.67
CA LEU A 434 25.50 -22.48 -35.27
C LEU A 434 25.46 -21.44 -36.40
N LYS A 435 24.29 -20.84 -36.60
CA LYS A 435 24.03 -19.85 -37.65
C LYS A 435 23.51 -18.55 -37.06
N GLU A 436 23.84 -17.43 -37.70
CA GLU A 436 23.30 -16.12 -37.33
C GLU A 436 21.77 -16.16 -37.24
N GLY A 437 21.22 -15.60 -36.16
CA GLY A 437 19.78 -15.60 -35.87
C GLY A 437 19.28 -16.85 -35.13
N GLN A 438 20.11 -17.89 -34.94
CA GLN A 438 19.77 -18.99 -34.04
C GLN A 438 19.79 -18.53 -32.58
N VAL A 439 18.86 -19.02 -31.77
CA VAL A 439 18.80 -18.74 -30.33
C VAL A 439 18.98 -20.03 -29.55
N ILE A 440 19.95 -20.04 -28.63
CA ILE A 440 20.31 -21.19 -27.78
C ILE A 440 20.46 -20.76 -26.32
N THR A 441 20.25 -21.68 -25.39
CA THR A 441 20.63 -21.50 -23.98
C THR A 441 22.11 -21.84 -23.77
N ILE A 442 22.73 -21.24 -22.75
CA ILE A 442 24.04 -21.64 -22.22
C ILE A 442 23.93 -21.77 -20.71
N GLU A 443 23.86 -23.01 -20.23
CA GLU A 443 23.41 -23.40 -18.89
C GLU A 443 24.33 -24.41 -18.18
N PRO A 444 25.65 -24.17 -18.04
CA PRO A 444 26.48 -25.10 -17.27
C PRO A 444 26.01 -25.19 -15.81
N GLY A 445 26.15 -26.38 -15.23
CA GLY A 445 25.83 -26.61 -13.82
C GLY A 445 26.75 -27.64 -13.18
N ILE A 446 26.82 -27.62 -11.85
CA ILE A 446 27.48 -28.63 -11.03
C ILE A 446 26.58 -29.06 -9.88
N TYR A 447 26.57 -30.36 -9.57
CA TYR A 447 25.73 -30.96 -8.54
C TYR A 447 26.58 -31.90 -7.69
N ILE A 448 27.07 -31.40 -6.55
CA ILE A 448 27.97 -32.15 -5.68
C ILE A 448 27.15 -32.96 -4.67
N PRO A 449 27.19 -34.31 -4.74
CA PRO A 449 26.42 -35.15 -3.83
C PRO A 449 26.96 -35.09 -2.41
N ASP A 450 26.17 -35.57 -1.45
CA ASP A 450 26.62 -35.82 -0.09
C ASP A 450 27.50 -37.08 -0.01
N ASP A 451 28.70 -36.98 -0.56
CA ASP A 451 29.68 -38.07 -0.58
C ASP A 451 30.96 -37.64 0.14
N ILE A 452 31.49 -38.50 0.99
CA ILE A 452 32.67 -38.25 1.82
C ILE A 452 33.92 -37.95 0.98
N GLN A 453 33.94 -38.38 -0.29
CA GLN A 453 35.03 -38.09 -1.22
C GLN A 453 35.16 -36.59 -1.57
N PHE A 454 34.09 -35.80 -1.38
CA PHE A 454 34.13 -34.35 -1.54
C PHE A 454 34.36 -33.65 -0.20
N PRO A 455 35.02 -32.48 -0.18
CA PRO A 455 35.11 -31.64 1.01
C PRO A 455 33.72 -31.33 1.57
N GLU A 456 33.57 -31.41 2.89
CA GLU A 456 32.29 -31.27 3.58
C GLU A 456 31.55 -29.98 3.19
N TYR A 457 32.27 -28.88 3.02
CA TYR A 457 31.72 -27.57 2.65
C TYR A 457 31.22 -27.46 1.20
N PHE A 458 31.44 -28.47 0.35
CA PHE A 458 30.93 -28.53 -1.02
C PHE A 458 29.78 -29.53 -1.19
N ARG A 459 29.52 -30.40 -0.20
CA ARG A 459 28.48 -31.42 -0.28
C ARG A 459 27.08 -30.80 -0.29
N ASN A 460 26.13 -31.46 -0.97
CA ASN A 460 24.74 -31.00 -1.12
C ASN A 460 24.59 -29.62 -1.77
N VAL A 461 25.51 -29.23 -2.66
CA VAL A 461 25.44 -27.97 -3.38
C VAL A 461 25.19 -28.22 -4.87
N GLY A 462 24.05 -27.72 -5.36
CA GLY A 462 23.70 -27.65 -6.78
C GLY A 462 23.72 -26.20 -7.27
N ILE A 463 24.42 -25.93 -8.37
CA ILE A 463 24.50 -24.59 -8.99
C ILE A 463 24.30 -24.73 -10.49
N ARG A 464 23.37 -23.95 -11.06
CA ARG A 464 23.21 -23.73 -12.50
C ARG A 464 23.10 -22.23 -12.79
N ILE A 465 23.74 -21.77 -13.87
CA ILE A 465 23.69 -20.38 -14.33
C ILE A 465 23.43 -20.39 -15.84
N GLU A 466 22.31 -19.83 -16.26
CA GLU A 466 21.82 -19.95 -17.63
C GLU A 466 21.43 -18.63 -18.26
N ASP A 467 21.74 -18.45 -19.53
CA ASP A 467 21.27 -17.30 -20.30
C ASP A 467 20.86 -17.70 -21.72
N ASP A 468 19.92 -16.93 -22.27
CA ASP A 468 19.43 -17.05 -23.64
C ASP A 468 20.32 -16.23 -24.59
N ILE A 469 20.91 -16.88 -25.59
CA ILE A 469 21.90 -16.28 -26.48
C ILE A 469 21.45 -16.35 -27.93
N VAL A 470 21.34 -15.19 -28.58
CA VAL A 470 21.26 -15.10 -30.04
C VAL A 470 22.66 -15.19 -30.61
N VAL A 471 22.88 -16.14 -31.50
CA VAL A 471 24.09 -16.27 -32.31
C VAL A 471 24.08 -15.14 -33.34
N GLY A 472 25.10 -14.28 -33.30
CA GLY A 472 25.36 -13.32 -34.36
C GLY A 472 26.52 -13.78 -35.25
N LYS A 473 26.79 -13.01 -36.31
CA LYS A 473 27.88 -13.33 -37.24
C LYS A 473 29.26 -13.36 -36.55
N ASP A 474 29.64 -12.25 -35.90
CA ASP A 474 30.94 -12.07 -35.23
C ASP A 474 30.82 -11.72 -33.72
N THR A 475 29.57 -11.70 -33.23
CA THR A 475 29.20 -11.39 -31.85
C THR A 475 28.00 -12.24 -31.45
N TYR A 476 27.56 -12.12 -30.21
CA TYR A 476 26.30 -12.68 -29.72
C TYR A 476 25.45 -11.58 -29.07
N ILE A 477 24.18 -11.87 -28.82
CA ILE A 477 23.28 -11.03 -28.02
C ILE A 477 22.72 -11.86 -26.88
N ASN A 478 22.96 -11.45 -25.63
CA ASN A 478 22.34 -12.07 -24.46
C ASN A 478 20.96 -11.44 -24.21
N LEU A 479 19.91 -12.25 -24.30
CA LEU A 479 18.51 -11.84 -24.17
C LEU A 479 18.03 -11.73 -22.72
N THR A 480 18.78 -12.27 -21.76
CA THR A 480 18.43 -12.38 -20.33
C THR A 480 19.40 -11.63 -19.42
N VAL A 481 20.23 -10.75 -20.01
CA VAL A 481 21.30 -9.98 -19.34
C VAL A 481 20.83 -9.16 -18.12
N GLU A 482 19.55 -8.80 -18.04
CA GLU A 482 19.00 -8.13 -16.86
C GLU A 482 19.10 -8.95 -15.59
N ALA A 483 18.96 -10.29 -15.64
CA ALA A 483 19.15 -11.14 -14.47
C ALA A 483 20.63 -11.14 -14.09
N VAL A 484 21.00 -10.41 -13.04
CA VAL A 484 22.40 -10.34 -12.64
C VAL A 484 22.93 -11.73 -12.26
N LYS A 485 24.21 -11.95 -12.53
CA LYS A 485 24.89 -13.24 -12.27
C LYS A 485 26.28 -13.08 -11.67
N GLU A 486 26.87 -11.89 -11.66
CA GLU A 486 28.13 -11.68 -10.94
C GLU A 486 27.86 -11.73 -9.44
N ILE A 487 28.75 -12.37 -8.66
CA ILE A 487 28.62 -12.48 -7.19
C ILE A 487 28.43 -11.10 -6.56
N VAL A 488 29.23 -10.12 -7.00
CA VAL A 488 29.17 -8.74 -6.47
C VAL A 488 27.83 -8.08 -6.74
N ASP A 489 27.23 -8.35 -7.91
CA ASP A 489 25.94 -7.77 -8.28
C ASP A 489 24.78 -8.46 -7.57
N LEU A 490 24.83 -9.80 -7.45
CA LEU A 490 23.88 -10.57 -6.65
C LEU A 490 23.87 -10.10 -5.19
N GLU A 491 25.02 -10.13 -4.52
CA GLU A 491 25.14 -9.68 -3.11
C GLU A 491 24.72 -8.20 -2.97
N ALA A 492 25.03 -7.34 -3.95
CA ALA A 492 24.62 -5.94 -3.90
C ALA A 492 23.09 -5.77 -3.96
N ILE A 493 22.38 -6.49 -4.82
CA ILE A 493 20.92 -6.44 -4.89
C ILE A 493 20.31 -7.00 -3.61
N MET A 494 20.80 -8.14 -3.14
CA MET A 494 20.27 -8.84 -1.97
C MET A 494 20.47 -8.06 -0.66
N GLN A 495 21.58 -7.32 -0.52
CA GLN A 495 21.87 -6.54 0.68
C GLN A 495 21.20 -5.15 0.68
N ARG A 496 21.03 -4.53 -0.49
CA ARG A 496 20.55 -3.14 -0.60
C ARG A 496 19.06 -3.05 -0.93
N GLY A 497 18.43 -4.13 -1.38
CA GLY A 497 17.04 -4.15 -1.84
C GLY A 497 16.78 -3.19 -3.01
N GLU A 498 17.84 -2.75 -3.70
CA GLU A 498 17.75 -1.83 -4.82
C GLU A 498 17.78 -2.60 -6.13
N THR A 499 16.60 -2.94 -6.64
CA THR A 499 16.45 -3.40 -8.01
C THR A 499 16.47 -2.20 -8.94
N LEU A 500 17.32 -2.22 -9.97
CA LEU A 500 17.22 -1.27 -11.09
C LEU A 500 15.94 -1.46 -11.91
N SER A 501 15.16 -2.52 -11.64
CA SER A 501 13.93 -2.88 -12.35
C SER A 501 12.66 -2.40 -11.63
N LYS A 502 12.37 -1.10 -11.69
CA LYS A 502 10.97 -0.65 -11.58
C LYS A 502 10.30 -0.82 -12.94
N PHE A 503 9.37 -1.77 -13.03
CA PHE A 503 8.44 -1.87 -14.16
C PHE A 503 7.45 -0.72 -14.10
N GLU A 504 7.72 0.35 -14.82
CA GLU A 504 6.72 1.30 -15.31
C GLU A 504 7.17 1.72 -16.72
N HIS A 505 6.22 1.70 -17.65
CA HIS A 505 6.37 1.98 -19.08
C HIS A 505 7.18 3.27 -19.37
N ASP A 506 8.12 3.21 -20.33
CA ASP A 506 8.13 4.12 -21.49
C ASP A 506 9.29 3.88 -22.47
N VAL A 507 8.91 3.44 -23.68
CA VAL A 507 9.76 3.10 -24.83
C VAL A 507 10.26 4.35 -25.59
N ILE A 508 10.08 5.54 -25.03
CA ILE A 508 10.38 6.82 -25.71
C ILE A 508 11.83 7.28 -25.48
N LYS A 509 12.45 6.86 -24.35
CA LYS A 509 13.80 7.32 -23.96
C LYS A 509 14.94 6.63 -24.71
N GLU A 510 14.76 5.38 -25.13
CA GLU A 510 15.77 4.63 -25.91
C GLU A 510 15.85 5.11 -27.37
N LYS A 511 14.73 5.49 -27.98
CA LYS A 511 14.72 6.08 -29.34
C LYS A 511 15.30 7.49 -29.37
N LEU A 512 15.10 8.29 -28.31
CA LEU A 512 15.74 9.60 -28.18
C LEU A 512 17.26 9.49 -27.89
N SER A 513 17.68 8.53 -27.06
CA SER A 513 19.09 8.27 -26.79
C SER A 513 19.87 7.75 -28.00
N TYR A 514 19.22 7.08 -28.96
CA TYR A 514 19.86 6.60 -30.18
C TYR A 514 20.09 7.74 -31.19
N LEU A 515 19.15 8.69 -31.28
CA LEU A 515 19.25 9.88 -32.12
C LEU A 515 20.22 10.93 -31.55
N GLU A 516 20.37 11.03 -30.22
CA GLU A 516 21.38 11.89 -29.58
C GLU A 516 22.82 11.34 -29.70
N LYS A 517 22.99 10.04 -29.94
CA LYS A 517 24.31 9.38 -29.89
C LYS A 517 25.06 9.38 -31.23
N TYR A 518 24.39 9.66 -32.35
CA TYR A 518 24.97 9.53 -33.69
C TYR A 518 24.96 10.80 -34.55
N ASN A 519 25.06 11.98 -33.94
CA ASN A 519 25.68 13.12 -34.62
C ASN A 519 26.54 13.95 -33.65
N GLY A 520 27.86 13.67 -33.66
CA GLY A 520 28.89 14.51 -33.05
C GLY A 520 30.06 13.77 -32.40
N ILE A 521 30.84 13.00 -33.15
CA ILE A 521 32.16 12.53 -32.69
C ILE A 521 33.12 13.72 -32.67
N LEU A 522 33.46 14.22 -31.49
CA LEU A 522 34.66 15.04 -31.26
C LEU A 522 35.78 14.13 -30.75
N ASN A 523 36.70 13.77 -31.64
CA ASN A 523 37.90 13.01 -31.34
C ASN A 523 38.80 13.81 -30.38
N LYS A 524 38.79 13.45 -29.09
CA LYS A 524 39.75 13.98 -28.11
C LYS A 524 41.04 13.20 -28.17
N SER A 525 42.16 13.91 -28.19
CA SER A 525 43.48 13.30 -28.30
C SER A 525 43.83 12.42 -27.09
N SER A 526 44.77 11.48 -27.25
CA SER A 526 45.26 10.61 -26.17
C SER A 526 45.77 11.39 -24.94
N ASN A 527 46.30 12.60 -25.16
CA ASN A 527 46.77 13.50 -24.10
C ASN A 527 45.62 14.20 -23.35
N GLU A 528 44.51 14.51 -24.03
CA GLU A 528 43.30 15.01 -23.36
C GLU A 528 42.62 13.93 -22.53
N LEU A 529 42.62 12.68 -23.01
CA LEU A 529 42.13 11.53 -22.24
C LEU A 529 42.96 11.30 -20.97
N LYS A 530 44.29 11.41 -21.05
CA LYS A 530 45.17 11.34 -19.87
C LYS A 530 44.89 12.47 -18.88
N ARG A 531 44.73 13.71 -19.34
CA ARG A 531 44.38 14.86 -18.47
C ARG A 531 43.00 14.71 -17.81
N LEU A 532 42.03 14.14 -18.53
CA LEU A 532 40.69 13.82 -18.00
C LEU A 532 40.73 12.70 -16.97
N ASN A 533 41.54 11.66 -17.18
CA ASN A 533 41.72 10.56 -16.24
C ASN A 533 42.42 11.01 -14.95
N VAL A 534 43.43 11.88 -15.04
CA VAL A 534 44.07 12.49 -13.86
C VAL A 534 43.10 13.39 -13.10
N LYS A 535 42.29 14.21 -13.80
CA LYS A 535 41.22 14.99 -13.16
C LYS A 535 40.16 14.08 -12.50
N LYS A 536 39.77 12.97 -13.13
CA LYS A 536 38.87 11.96 -12.56
C LYS A 536 39.47 11.31 -11.31
N GLN A 537 40.75 10.95 -11.31
CA GLN A 537 41.44 10.36 -10.15
C GLN A 537 41.57 11.35 -8.98
N ILE A 538 41.87 12.62 -9.24
CA ILE A 538 41.89 13.67 -8.20
C ILE A 538 40.49 13.91 -7.65
N LYS A 539 39.46 13.88 -8.51
CA LYS A 539 38.05 13.99 -8.10
C LYS A 539 37.62 12.78 -7.25
N LEU A 540 38.02 11.56 -7.62
CA LEU A 540 37.81 10.33 -6.85
C LEU A 540 38.53 10.36 -5.50
N LYS A 541 39.80 10.76 -5.45
CA LYS A 541 40.55 10.93 -4.18
C LYS A 541 39.90 11.97 -3.24
N ARG A 542 39.32 13.05 -3.79
CA ARG A 542 38.55 14.03 -2.99
C ARG A 542 37.19 13.49 -2.50
N LEU A 543 36.63 12.51 -3.20
CA LEU A 543 35.32 11.90 -2.94
C LEU A 543 35.39 10.70 -1.97
N HIS A 544 36.53 10.01 -1.86
CA HIS A 544 36.77 8.89 -0.93
C HIS A 544 37.34 9.32 0.44
N LYS A 545 36.99 10.52 0.94
CA LYS A 545 37.35 10.91 2.30
C LYS A 545 36.45 10.16 3.30
N ARG A 546 36.99 9.10 3.93
CA ARG A 546 36.32 8.36 5.01
C ARG A 546 36.26 9.18 6.30
N ALA A 547 35.27 8.90 7.16
CA ALA A 547 35.21 9.47 8.50
C ALA A 547 36.53 9.25 9.25
N TYR A 548 36.85 10.15 10.18
CA TYR A 548 37.94 9.91 11.12
C TYR A 548 37.53 8.81 12.10
N PRO A 549 38.43 7.89 12.46
CA PRO A 549 38.27 7.10 13.67
C PRO A 549 38.03 8.02 14.88
N LYS A 550 37.22 7.58 15.84
CA LYS A 550 36.74 8.43 16.95
C LYS A 550 37.87 9.13 17.71
N TYR A 551 38.99 8.45 17.95
CA TYR A 551 40.16 9.04 18.61
C TYR A 551 40.79 10.18 17.79
N GLN A 552 40.94 9.98 16.47
CA GLN A 552 41.52 10.97 15.57
C GLN A 552 40.60 12.18 15.40
N ALA A 553 39.29 11.97 15.37
CA ALA A 553 38.31 13.05 15.36
C ALA A 553 38.41 13.91 16.63
N LEU A 554 38.59 13.29 17.80
CA LEU A 554 38.81 14.00 19.06
C LEU A 554 40.10 14.81 19.03
N ASP A 555 41.22 14.26 18.54
CA ASP A 555 42.48 15.02 18.44
C ASP A 555 42.39 16.21 17.47
N VAL A 556 41.66 16.06 16.36
CA VAL A 556 41.39 17.19 15.45
C VAL A 556 40.57 18.27 16.13
N ILE A 557 39.59 17.89 16.97
CA ILE A 557 38.80 18.84 17.76
C ILE A 557 39.69 19.57 18.77
N ARG A 558 40.51 18.83 19.54
CA ARG A 558 41.45 19.42 20.52
C ARG A 558 42.37 20.46 19.90
N LYS A 559 42.88 20.19 18.69
CA LYS A 559 43.81 21.09 17.99
C LYS A 559 43.13 22.31 17.35
N LYS A 560 41.90 22.16 16.83
CA LYS A 560 41.22 23.22 16.06
C LYS A 560 40.21 24.03 16.85
N TYR A 561 39.69 23.47 17.95
CA TYR A 561 38.63 24.06 18.77
C TYR A 561 38.93 23.88 20.28
N PRO A 562 40.06 24.42 20.77
CA PRO A 562 40.49 24.25 22.16
C PRO A 562 39.49 24.82 23.18
N GLU A 563 38.66 25.80 22.79
CA GLU A 563 37.64 26.41 23.64
C GLU A 563 36.53 25.44 24.09
N PHE A 564 36.38 24.28 23.44
CA PHE A 564 35.41 23.26 23.85
C PHE A 564 35.98 22.27 24.88
N GLN A 565 37.26 22.42 25.26
CA GLN A 565 37.89 21.62 26.30
C GLN A 565 37.81 22.27 27.68
N ASP A 566 37.61 23.58 27.74
CA ASP A 566 37.67 24.35 28.98
C ASP A 566 36.26 24.74 29.47
N SER A 567 35.66 23.82 30.22
CA SER A 567 34.79 24.20 31.32
C SER A 567 34.90 23.11 32.39
N SER A 568 35.43 23.54 33.53
CA SER A 568 35.47 22.86 34.83
C SER A 568 34.51 21.67 34.99
N HIS A 569 35.10 20.51 35.32
CA HIS A 569 34.51 19.24 35.76
C HIS A 569 33.92 18.26 34.70
N ASN A 570 34.68 17.18 34.49
CA ASN A 570 34.25 15.80 34.19
C ASN A 570 33.45 15.44 32.92
N ASN A 571 33.21 16.34 31.97
CA ASN A 571 32.55 15.94 30.72
C ASN A 571 33.54 15.58 29.60
N LYS A 572 33.82 14.28 29.43
CA LYS A 572 34.45 13.76 28.20
C LYS A 572 33.64 14.21 26.98
N ILE A 573 34.24 14.97 26.06
CA ILE A 573 33.62 15.37 24.80
C ILE A 573 33.19 14.11 24.04
N ASN A 574 31.89 13.83 24.01
CA ASN A 574 31.33 12.68 23.29
C ASN A 574 30.83 13.14 21.93
N ILE A 575 31.38 12.56 20.87
CA ILE A 575 31.04 12.83 19.47
C ILE A 575 30.44 11.59 18.80
N GLY A 576 29.50 11.79 17.87
CA GLY A 576 28.93 10.72 17.05
C GLY A 576 27.42 10.81 16.85
N PRO A 577 26.84 9.86 16.09
CA PRO A 577 25.45 9.94 15.61
C PRO A 577 24.38 9.77 16.69
N THR A 578 24.75 9.55 17.95
CA THR A 578 23.83 9.29 19.07
C THR A 578 23.88 10.36 20.17
N THR A 579 24.73 11.38 20.03
CA THR A 579 24.93 12.48 21.00
C THR A 579 24.60 13.83 20.36
N ASN A 580 24.24 14.85 21.16
CA ASN A 580 24.03 16.23 20.71
C ASN A 580 25.12 17.20 21.19
N ASN A 581 26.08 16.73 21.98
CA ASN A 581 27.13 17.57 22.56
C ASN A 581 28.10 18.13 21.48
N ASP A 582 28.07 17.58 20.27
CA ASP A 582 28.91 17.95 19.13
C ASP A 582 28.24 18.92 18.13
N LEU A 583 27.02 19.39 18.42
CA LEU A 583 26.28 20.30 17.52
C LEU A 583 26.98 21.66 17.33
N GLN A 584 27.60 22.20 18.39
CA GLN A 584 28.35 23.46 18.31
C GLN A 584 29.61 23.32 17.45
N ILE A 585 30.18 22.12 17.38
CA ILE A 585 31.32 21.79 16.51
C ILE A 585 30.84 21.63 15.06
N LEU A 586 29.71 20.94 14.85
CA LEU A 586 29.11 20.69 13.54
C LEU A 586 28.75 22.00 12.81
N SER A 587 28.30 23.02 13.53
CA SER A 587 27.94 24.33 12.95
C SER A 587 29.16 25.17 12.52
N ARG A 588 30.32 24.98 13.15
CA ARG A 588 31.56 25.75 12.88
C ARG A 588 32.51 25.05 11.93
N THR A 589 32.50 23.72 11.89
CA THR A 589 33.50 22.97 11.14
C THR A 589 33.24 22.94 9.63
N LYS A 590 34.31 23.12 8.85
CA LYS A 590 34.33 22.92 7.39
C LYS A 590 34.98 21.60 6.99
N ASP A 591 35.48 20.83 7.96
CA ASP A 591 36.19 19.58 7.71
C ASP A 591 35.20 18.44 7.45
N LYS A 592 35.10 18.00 6.20
CA LYS A 592 34.17 16.95 5.78
C LYS A 592 34.36 15.63 6.53
N ARG A 593 35.60 15.25 6.88
CA ARG A 593 35.86 13.98 7.58
C ARG A 593 35.35 14.05 9.02
N LEU A 594 35.48 15.21 9.66
CA LEU A 594 34.95 15.44 10.99
C LEU A 594 33.41 15.47 10.98
N ILE A 595 32.80 16.13 9.99
CA ILE A 595 31.33 16.13 9.78
C ILE A 595 30.81 14.70 9.62
N TYR A 596 31.47 13.88 8.81
CA TYR A 596 31.11 12.48 8.60
C TYR A 596 31.20 11.66 9.88
N SER A 597 32.20 11.95 10.73
CA SER A 597 32.38 11.26 12.01
C SER A 597 31.28 11.63 13.02
N ILE A 598 30.91 12.91 13.08
CA ILE A 598 29.84 13.44 13.96
C ILE A 598 28.46 12.90 13.54
N LEU A 599 28.21 12.85 12.24
CA LEU A 599 26.94 12.34 11.69
C LEU A 599 26.93 10.82 11.55
N GLY A 600 28.06 10.13 11.73
CA GLY A 600 28.15 8.67 11.55
C GLY A 600 27.81 8.21 10.14
N ILE A 601 28.17 9.00 9.12
CA ILE A 601 27.85 8.73 7.70
C ILE A 601 29.10 8.69 6.83
N THR A 602 28.98 8.14 5.63
CA THR A 602 30.02 8.10 4.60
C THR A 602 29.67 9.01 3.42
N GLY A 603 30.69 9.36 2.63
CA GLY A 603 30.48 10.12 1.39
C GLY A 603 29.69 9.37 0.30
N GLU A 604 29.54 8.04 0.43
CA GLU A 604 28.72 7.20 -0.45
C GLU A 604 27.25 7.28 -0.05
N GLN A 605 26.93 7.25 1.25
CA GLN A 605 25.56 7.43 1.76
C GLN A 605 24.94 8.76 1.30
N LEU A 606 25.73 9.83 1.17
CA LEU A 606 25.24 11.14 0.69
C LEU A 606 24.85 11.19 -0.79
N ARG A 607 25.08 10.12 -1.57
CA ARG A 607 24.72 10.05 -3.00
C ARG A 607 23.40 9.34 -3.25
N ASP A 608 22.93 8.61 -2.25
CA ASP A 608 21.75 7.76 -2.30
C ASP A 608 20.62 8.42 -1.49
N SER A 609 19.53 8.75 -2.17
CA SER A 609 18.37 9.40 -1.54
C SER A 609 17.68 8.50 -0.52
N LYS A 610 17.73 7.17 -0.67
CA LYS A 610 17.14 6.21 0.29
C LYS A 610 17.99 6.11 1.55
N LEU A 611 19.31 6.00 1.43
CA LEU A 611 20.20 5.96 2.60
C LEU A 611 20.13 7.26 3.40
N ILE A 612 20.05 8.42 2.72
CA ILE A 612 19.80 9.70 3.38
C ILE A 612 18.50 9.67 4.18
N VAL A 613 17.40 9.15 3.62
CA VAL A 613 16.11 9.03 4.31
C VAL A 613 16.21 8.13 5.54
N ILE A 614 16.89 6.99 5.44
CA ILE A 614 17.11 6.07 6.56
C ILE A 614 17.85 6.79 7.71
N ASP A 615 18.95 7.48 7.40
CA ASP A 615 19.73 8.16 8.43
C ASP A 615 19.02 9.41 9.00
N VAL A 616 18.27 10.13 8.17
CA VAL A 616 17.36 11.19 8.65
C VAL A 616 16.34 10.62 9.63
N ASN A 617 15.68 9.51 9.31
CA ASN A 617 14.68 8.90 10.19
C ASN A 617 15.29 8.44 11.51
N LYS A 618 16.49 7.84 11.51
CA LYS A 618 17.23 7.50 12.74
C LYS A 618 17.47 8.73 13.63
N PHE A 619 17.86 9.86 13.05
CA PHE A 619 18.03 11.10 13.80
C PHE A 619 16.71 11.63 14.36
N LEU A 620 15.62 11.57 13.58
CA LEU A 620 14.30 12.01 13.99
C LEU A 620 13.72 11.15 15.12
N GLU A 621 13.93 9.83 15.10
CA GLU A 621 13.55 8.92 16.18
C GLU A 621 14.24 9.25 17.49
N ARG A 622 15.51 9.68 17.42
CA ARG A 622 16.33 10.10 18.58
C ARG A 622 16.11 11.56 19.00
N GLY A 623 15.25 12.30 18.31
CA GLY A 623 15.01 13.72 18.58
C GLY A 623 16.17 14.65 18.17
N GLN A 624 17.06 14.22 17.27
CA GLN A 624 18.26 14.95 16.84
C GLN A 624 18.01 15.70 15.53
N LEU A 625 17.08 16.66 15.58
CA LEU A 625 16.59 17.36 14.40
C LEU A 625 17.68 18.15 13.66
N GLU A 626 18.59 18.80 14.39
CA GLU A 626 19.67 19.60 13.82
C GLU A 626 20.60 18.74 12.96
N LYS A 627 20.86 17.49 13.36
CA LYS A 627 21.67 16.55 12.60
C LYS A 627 20.95 16.10 11.33
N ALA A 628 19.65 15.83 11.40
CA ALA A 628 18.84 15.52 10.22
C ALA A 628 18.84 16.68 9.21
N LEU A 629 18.66 17.93 9.66
CA LEU A 629 18.71 19.12 8.81
C LEU A 629 20.10 19.32 8.19
N TYR A 630 21.17 19.10 8.96
CA TYR A 630 22.53 19.23 8.50
C TYR A 630 22.86 18.16 7.44
N LEU A 631 22.44 16.92 7.65
CA LEU A 631 22.59 15.81 6.71
C LEU A 631 21.92 16.13 5.36
N VAL A 632 20.68 16.59 5.40
CA VAL A 632 19.90 16.97 4.21
C VAL A 632 20.52 18.16 3.48
N LYS A 633 21.01 19.17 4.21
CA LYS A 633 21.75 20.31 3.63
C LYS A 633 23.06 19.87 2.97
N LEU A 634 23.77 18.92 3.60
CA LEU A 634 25.05 18.40 3.12
C LEU A 634 24.89 17.60 1.82
N ALA A 635 23.80 16.83 1.69
CA ALA A 635 23.48 16.00 0.52
C ALA A 635 22.88 16.78 -0.68
N LYS A 636 22.39 18.01 -0.48
CA LYS A 636 21.89 18.91 -1.54
C LYS A 636 20.86 18.23 -2.48
N GLY A 637 21.20 18.06 -3.76
CA GLY A 637 20.27 17.60 -4.80
C GLY A 637 19.70 16.20 -4.59
N LYS A 638 20.30 15.38 -3.71
CA LYS A 638 19.87 14.00 -3.44
C LYS A 638 18.99 13.86 -2.19
N SER A 639 18.73 14.94 -1.47
CA SER A 639 18.06 14.90 -0.16
C SER A 639 16.58 15.32 -0.18
N GLY A 640 15.95 15.47 -1.35
CA GLY A 640 14.53 15.84 -1.48
C GLY A 640 13.61 14.98 -0.62
N SER A 641 13.73 13.64 -0.73
CA SER A 641 12.96 12.69 0.10
C SER A 641 13.31 12.77 1.59
N GLY A 642 14.55 13.17 1.92
CA GLY A 642 14.97 13.42 3.30
C GLY A 642 14.27 14.64 3.90
N VAL A 643 14.16 15.74 3.14
CA VAL A 643 13.34 16.91 3.54
C VAL A 643 11.89 16.48 3.75
N ASP A 644 11.33 15.71 2.82
CA ASP A 644 9.94 15.23 2.92
C ASP A 644 9.71 14.42 4.21
N SER A 645 10.71 13.65 4.65
CA SER A 645 10.66 12.89 5.91
C SER A 645 10.66 13.79 7.14
N ILE A 646 11.45 14.88 7.13
CA ILE A 646 11.43 15.88 8.20
C ILE A 646 10.11 16.68 8.19
N ILE A 647 9.57 17.00 7.02
CA ILE A 647 8.25 17.65 6.88
C ILE A 647 7.16 16.74 7.48
N LYS A 648 7.17 15.44 7.16
CA LYS A 648 6.25 14.45 7.76
C LYS A 648 6.40 14.41 9.27
N TYR A 649 7.62 14.44 9.79
CA TYR A 649 7.87 14.47 11.24
C TYR A 649 7.23 15.69 11.90
N TYR A 650 7.36 16.88 11.31
CA TYR A 650 6.73 18.09 11.82
C TYR A 650 5.20 18.05 11.75
N LEU A 651 4.63 17.57 10.64
CA LEU A 651 3.19 17.55 10.43
C LEU A 651 2.51 16.45 11.27
N TYR A 652 3.07 15.25 11.34
CA TYR A 652 2.42 14.10 11.97
C TYR A 652 2.84 13.86 13.41
N LYS A 653 4.13 14.00 13.75
CA LYS A 653 4.63 13.73 15.11
C LYS A 653 4.60 14.96 16.00
N LEU A 654 5.07 16.10 15.51
CA LEU A 654 5.13 17.35 16.29
C LEU A 654 3.90 18.26 16.13
N GLN A 655 2.99 17.95 15.20
CA GLN A 655 1.78 18.75 14.91
C GLN A 655 2.07 20.25 14.77
N SER A 656 3.14 20.55 14.03
CA SER A 656 3.81 21.85 13.95
C SER A 656 3.83 22.37 12.50
N PRO A 657 2.68 22.86 11.99
CA PRO A 657 2.52 23.20 10.58
C PRO A 657 3.30 24.45 10.16
N LYS A 658 3.51 25.41 11.08
CA LYS A 658 4.33 26.60 10.81
C LYS A 658 5.79 26.21 10.51
N GLN A 659 6.34 25.28 11.28
CA GLN A 659 7.71 24.77 11.11
C GLN A 659 7.83 23.93 9.83
N ALA A 660 6.81 23.12 9.51
CA ALA A 660 6.76 22.40 8.24
C ALA A 660 6.74 23.35 7.03
N LEU A 661 5.96 24.44 7.09
CA LEU A 661 5.96 25.50 6.07
C LEU A 661 7.32 26.18 5.94
N SER A 662 7.94 26.56 7.08
CA SER A 662 9.27 27.17 7.06
C SER A 662 10.30 26.23 6.43
N LEU A 663 10.22 24.93 6.71
CA LEU A 663 11.12 23.93 6.14
C LEU A 663 10.87 23.73 4.63
N TYR A 664 9.60 23.73 4.22
CA TYR A 664 9.21 23.68 2.82
C TYR A 664 9.79 24.86 2.03
N LEU A 665 9.69 26.09 2.55
CA LEU A 665 10.29 27.28 1.93
C LEU A 665 11.82 27.27 2.00
N TRP A 666 12.38 26.80 3.12
CA TRP A 666 13.82 26.67 3.32
C TRP A 666 14.49 25.80 2.26
N ARG A 667 13.80 24.73 1.81
CA ARG A 667 14.33 23.85 0.75
C ARG A 667 14.59 24.61 -0.54
N LYS A 668 13.70 25.53 -0.93
CA LYS A 668 13.83 26.36 -2.15
C LYS A 668 15.04 27.28 -2.02
N LYS A 669 15.19 27.95 -0.87
CA LYS A 669 16.35 28.80 -0.56
C LYS A 669 17.69 28.05 -0.64
N ASN A 670 17.70 26.76 -0.27
CA ASN A 670 18.91 25.92 -0.29
C ASN A 670 19.07 25.11 -1.59
N LYS A 671 18.24 25.36 -2.62
CA LYS A 671 18.27 24.66 -3.91
C LYS A 671 18.14 23.14 -3.76
N ILE A 672 17.33 22.67 -2.81
CA ILE A 672 17.01 21.25 -2.64
C ILE A 672 15.75 20.95 -3.47
N PRO A 673 15.79 20.01 -4.42
CA PRO A 673 14.68 19.75 -5.33
C PRO A 673 13.48 19.10 -4.63
N SER A 674 12.30 19.42 -5.13
CA SER A 674 11.04 18.72 -4.84
C SER A 674 11.08 17.29 -5.39
N THR A 675 10.49 16.33 -4.69
CA THR A 675 10.16 15.02 -5.24
C THR A 675 8.77 15.06 -5.89
N LYS A 676 8.43 14.05 -6.70
CA LYS A 676 7.08 13.87 -7.28
C LYS A 676 5.96 13.86 -6.22
N TYR A 677 6.28 13.49 -4.98
CA TYR A 677 5.31 13.37 -3.88
C TYR A 677 5.37 14.53 -2.88
N SER A 678 6.35 15.43 -2.97
CA SER A 678 6.56 16.49 -1.99
C SER A 678 5.32 17.36 -1.76
N TYR A 679 4.60 17.71 -2.83
CA TYR A 679 3.40 18.52 -2.74
C TYR A 679 2.29 17.78 -2.00
N THR A 680 1.98 16.55 -2.43
CA THR A 680 0.97 15.72 -1.80
C THR A 680 1.27 15.48 -0.33
N ILE A 681 2.52 15.16 0.03
CA ILE A 681 2.96 14.96 1.43
C ILE A 681 2.73 16.22 2.26
N PHE A 682 3.12 17.39 1.73
CA PHE A 682 3.02 18.66 2.43
C PHE A 682 1.55 19.07 2.65
N PHE A 683 0.74 19.09 1.60
CA PHE A 683 -0.65 19.54 1.68
C PHE A 683 -1.56 18.53 2.41
N ASP A 684 -1.37 17.23 2.23
CA ASP A 684 -2.10 16.21 3.01
C ASP A 684 -1.76 16.29 4.51
N GLY A 685 -0.49 16.51 4.85
CA GLY A 685 -0.10 16.71 6.25
C GLY A 685 -0.65 18.00 6.85
N MET A 686 -0.75 19.08 6.06
CA MET A 686 -1.44 20.32 6.47
C MET A 686 -2.94 20.09 6.71
N ALA A 687 -3.59 19.27 5.87
CA ALA A 687 -5.00 18.94 5.99
C ALA A 687 -5.35 18.10 7.23
N LYS A 688 -4.37 17.37 7.76
CA LYS A 688 -4.47 16.47 8.92
C LYS A 688 -4.06 17.11 10.25
N GLN A 689 -3.78 18.41 10.28
CA GLN A 689 -3.51 19.11 11.53
C GLN A 689 -4.75 19.14 12.43
N PRO A 690 -4.59 18.96 13.75
CA PRO A 690 -5.73 18.83 14.68
C PRO A 690 -6.53 20.12 14.85
N ASN A 691 -5.87 21.27 14.67
CA ASN A 691 -6.48 22.59 14.72
C ASN A 691 -6.47 23.22 13.33
N LEU A 692 -7.43 24.11 13.07
CA LEU A 692 -7.46 24.91 11.85
C LEU A 692 -6.19 25.75 11.70
N LEU A 693 -5.71 25.86 10.47
CA LEU A 693 -4.54 26.68 10.14
C LEU A 693 -4.92 28.16 10.20
N SER A 694 -4.16 28.95 10.96
CA SER A 694 -4.39 30.40 11.11
C SER A 694 -4.48 31.12 9.77
N LYS A 695 -5.21 32.24 9.70
CA LYS A 695 -5.34 33.06 8.46
C LYS A 695 -4.02 33.35 7.75
N SER A 696 -2.97 33.75 8.49
CA SER A 696 -1.65 34.06 7.91
C SER A 696 -0.96 32.83 7.29
N LEU A 697 -1.14 31.67 7.92
CA LEU A 697 -0.63 30.40 7.42
C LEU A 697 -1.41 29.93 6.19
N GLY A 698 -2.73 30.09 6.19
CA GLY A 698 -3.59 29.83 5.03
C GLY A 698 -3.25 30.69 3.82
N ALA A 699 -2.99 31.99 4.03
CA ALA A 699 -2.50 32.90 2.99
C ALA A 699 -1.17 32.44 2.39
N SER A 700 -0.23 32.03 3.25
CA SER A 700 1.07 31.51 2.81
C SER A 700 0.93 30.20 2.02
N LEU A 701 0.01 29.33 2.44
CA LEU A 701 -0.29 28.07 1.76
C LEU A 701 -0.90 28.30 0.38
N PHE A 702 -1.84 29.26 0.28
CA PHE A 702 -2.43 29.67 -1.00
C PHE A 702 -1.40 30.29 -1.95
N ASN A 703 -0.51 31.15 -1.44
CA ASN A 703 0.59 31.71 -2.24
C ASN A 703 1.53 30.62 -2.79
N ILE A 704 1.75 29.53 -2.04
CA ILE A 704 2.51 28.38 -2.57
C ILE A 704 1.77 27.74 -3.73
N VAL A 705 0.45 27.52 -3.60
CA VAL A 705 -0.37 26.97 -4.70
C VAL A 705 -0.28 27.85 -5.94
N GLU A 706 -0.43 29.17 -5.79
CA GLU A 706 -0.33 30.11 -6.90
C GLU A 706 1.06 30.11 -7.56
N ASN A 707 2.13 30.05 -6.76
CA ASN A 707 3.49 29.97 -7.29
C ASN A 707 3.73 28.66 -8.04
N VAL A 708 3.21 27.53 -7.57
CA VAL A 708 3.33 26.24 -8.26
C VAL A 708 2.60 26.28 -9.61
N ILE A 709 1.39 26.85 -9.65
CA ILE A 709 0.63 27.02 -10.90
C ILE A 709 1.41 27.91 -11.88
N LYS A 710 1.96 29.04 -11.42
CA LYS A 710 2.75 29.96 -12.24
C LYS A 710 4.06 29.36 -12.74
N GLU A 711 4.80 28.66 -11.88
CA GLU A 711 6.07 28.00 -12.24
C GLU A 711 5.85 26.92 -13.30
N ARG A 712 4.80 26.10 -13.17
CA ARG A 712 4.47 25.08 -14.18
C ARG A 712 3.93 25.71 -15.48
N GLN A 713 3.23 26.85 -15.38
CA GLN A 713 2.81 27.60 -16.56
C GLN A 713 4.00 28.15 -17.34
N GLN A 714 4.98 28.75 -16.66
CA GLN A 714 6.21 29.24 -17.29
C GLN A 714 7.00 28.10 -17.94
N GLN A 715 7.15 26.94 -17.28
CA GLN A 715 7.81 25.77 -17.85
C GLN A 715 7.13 25.25 -19.12
N LYS A 716 5.80 25.35 -19.20
CA LYS A 716 5.02 24.97 -20.38
C LYS A 716 5.20 25.95 -21.54
N GLU A 717 5.31 27.24 -21.24
CA GLU A 717 5.57 28.30 -22.23
C GLU A 717 7.01 28.22 -22.78
N GLU A 718 7.96 27.75 -21.98
CA GLU A 718 9.37 27.51 -22.37
C GLU A 718 9.60 26.20 -23.17
N GLN A 719 8.54 25.49 -23.60
CA GLN A 719 8.58 24.22 -24.35
C GLN A 719 9.49 23.14 -23.75
N ILE A 720 9.60 23.10 -22.43
CA ILE A 720 10.33 22.02 -21.75
C ILE A 720 9.44 20.77 -21.85
N ASP A 721 9.83 19.77 -22.65
CA ASP A 721 9.06 18.53 -22.81
C ASP A 721 9.22 17.67 -21.55
N ASN A 722 8.19 17.66 -20.69
CA ASN A 722 8.21 16.91 -19.43
C ASN A 722 6.78 16.50 -19.04
N ASP A 723 6.56 15.19 -18.83
CA ASP A 723 5.22 14.61 -18.59
C ASP A 723 4.54 15.10 -17.28
N ASP A 724 5.29 15.76 -16.38
CA ASP A 724 4.82 16.25 -15.06
C ASP A 724 4.40 17.75 -15.05
N ILE A 725 4.19 18.40 -16.21
CA ILE A 725 3.89 19.85 -16.29
C ILE A 725 2.45 20.20 -15.92
N ASN A 726 1.47 19.33 -16.18
CA ASN A 726 0.10 19.59 -15.73
C ASN A 726 -0.04 19.25 -14.24
N ILE A 727 -0.93 19.94 -13.52
CA ILE A 727 -1.29 19.56 -12.16
C ILE A 727 -2.27 18.39 -12.26
N SER A 728 -1.91 17.27 -11.65
CA SER A 728 -2.79 16.10 -11.60
C SER A 728 -3.99 16.34 -10.67
N ILE A 729 -5.09 15.61 -10.90
CA ILE A 729 -6.26 15.65 -10.00
C ILE A 729 -5.89 15.28 -8.55
N ILE A 730 -4.88 14.44 -8.36
CA ILE A 730 -4.38 14.03 -7.03
C ILE A 730 -3.68 15.20 -6.33
N GLU A 731 -2.80 15.92 -7.04
CA GLU A 731 -2.13 17.11 -6.51
C GLU A 731 -3.14 18.21 -6.20
N PHE A 732 -4.11 18.44 -7.10
CA PHE A 732 -5.19 19.40 -6.89
C PHE A 732 -6.02 19.06 -5.65
N ASN A 733 -6.44 17.80 -5.51
CA ASN A 733 -7.20 17.33 -4.35
C ASN A 733 -6.41 17.45 -3.04
N ALA A 734 -5.10 17.20 -3.05
CA ALA A 734 -4.24 17.44 -1.89
C ALA A 734 -4.19 18.93 -1.51
N MET A 735 -3.96 19.81 -2.50
CA MET A 735 -3.95 21.27 -2.29
C MET A 735 -5.30 21.78 -1.74
N LEU A 736 -6.41 21.32 -2.33
CA LEU A 736 -7.75 21.69 -1.90
C LEU A 736 -8.04 21.23 -0.47
N ASN A 737 -7.69 19.99 -0.10
CA ASN A 737 -7.86 19.47 1.25
C ASN A 737 -7.00 20.23 2.29
N GLY A 738 -5.77 20.59 1.90
CA GLY A 738 -4.89 21.42 2.74
C GLY A 738 -5.48 22.80 3.03
N LEU A 739 -6.00 23.48 2.00
CA LEU A 739 -6.68 24.76 2.14
C LEU A 739 -8.02 24.66 2.86
N ALA A 740 -8.73 23.53 2.75
CA ALA A 740 -9.97 23.29 3.47
C ALA A 740 -9.79 23.21 4.99
N ASN A 741 -8.56 22.98 5.48
CA ASN A 741 -8.23 23.00 6.91
C ASN A 741 -7.80 24.38 7.43
N CYS A 742 -8.01 25.45 6.66
CA CYS A 742 -7.71 26.83 7.08
C CYS A 742 -8.89 27.48 7.81
N GLU A 743 -8.56 28.40 8.73
CA GLU A 743 -9.55 29.27 9.40
C GLU A 743 -10.31 30.15 8.41
N ASP A 744 -9.66 30.56 7.33
CA ASP A 744 -10.27 31.33 6.25
C ASP A 744 -10.62 30.39 5.08
N PRO A 745 -11.91 30.09 4.87
CA PRO A 745 -12.35 29.16 3.83
C PRO A 745 -12.22 29.74 2.42
N ILE A 746 -12.02 31.06 2.28
CA ILE A 746 -11.96 31.75 0.98
C ILE A 746 -10.85 31.18 0.10
N TYR A 747 -9.72 30.72 0.66
CA TYR A 747 -8.61 30.21 -0.14
C TYR A 747 -8.97 28.91 -0.88
N ALA A 748 -9.69 27.99 -0.24
CA ALA A 748 -10.17 26.77 -0.90
C ALA A 748 -11.20 27.10 -2.00
N LEU A 749 -12.09 28.07 -1.73
CA LEU A 749 -13.07 28.56 -2.72
C LEU A 749 -12.38 29.22 -3.93
N LYS A 750 -11.36 30.05 -3.69
CA LYS A 750 -10.55 30.66 -4.74
C LYS A 750 -9.90 29.60 -5.63
N LEU A 751 -9.26 28.59 -5.05
CA LEU A 751 -8.65 27.50 -5.83
C LEU A 751 -9.70 26.73 -6.63
N PHE A 752 -10.85 26.41 -6.03
CA PHE A 752 -11.93 25.68 -6.72
C PHE A 752 -12.53 26.50 -7.88
N ASN A 753 -12.71 27.81 -7.69
CA ASN A 753 -13.23 28.70 -8.73
C ASN A 753 -12.25 28.90 -9.89
N LYS A 754 -10.93 28.77 -9.66
CA LYS A 754 -9.92 28.79 -10.73
C LYS A 754 -10.09 27.67 -11.76
N LEU A 755 -10.84 26.59 -11.45
CA LEU A 755 -11.25 25.59 -12.43
C LEU A 755 -12.14 26.17 -13.56
N ASN A 756 -12.77 27.34 -13.35
CA ASN A 756 -13.53 28.05 -14.37
C ASN A 756 -12.67 28.99 -15.24
N GLU A 757 -11.46 29.36 -14.81
CA GLU A 757 -10.59 30.33 -15.51
C GLU A 757 -9.82 29.72 -16.70
N TYR A 758 -10.06 28.45 -17.05
CA TYR A 758 -9.45 27.75 -18.20
C TYR A 758 -7.91 27.89 -18.29
N THR A 759 -7.18 27.74 -17.17
CA THR A 759 -5.70 27.72 -17.20
C THR A 759 -5.18 26.44 -17.89
N PRO A 760 -4.23 26.50 -18.85
CA PRO A 760 -3.70 25.32 -19.54
C PRO A 760 -3.08 24.25 -18.63
N ILE A 761 -2.68 24.61 -17.41
CA ILE A 761 -2.06 23.72 -16.40
C ILE A 761 -3.09 22.93 -15.57
N LEU A 762 -4.32 23.45 -15.43
CA LEU A 762 -5.42 22.81 -14.71
C LEU A 762 -6.40 22.08 -15.64
N LYS A 763 -6.05 21.91 -16.92
CA LYS A 763 -6.91 21.25 -17.93
C LYS A 763 -7.36 19.85 -17.48
N ASP A 764 -6.46 19.11 -16.85
CA ASP A 764 -6.70 17.73 -16.39
C ASP A 764 -7.50 17.69 -15.08
N CYS A 765 -7.63 18.83 -14.40
CA CYS A 765 -8.40 18.98 -13.16
C CYS A 765 -9.85 19.43 -13.40
N ARG A 766 -10.31 19.63 -14.66
CA ARG A 766 -11.69 20.10 -14.93
C ARG A 766 -12.76 19.13 -14.42
N SER A 767 -12.44 17.84 -14.35
CA SER A 767 -13.27 16.80 -13.75
C SER A 767 -13.46 16.98 -12.23
N ALA A 768 -12.64 17.79 -11.54
CA ALA A 768 -12.75 18.05 -10.10
C ALA A 768 -14.12 18.62 -9.70
N LYS A 769 -14.80 19.38 -10.58
CA LYS A 769 -16.18 19.85 -10.32
C LYS A 769 -17.20 18.71 -10.22
N TYR A 770 -16.85 17.58 -10.81
CA TYR A 770 -17.65 16.38 -10.92
C TYR A 770 -17.04 15.21 -10.11
N ASP A 771 -15.97 15.47 -9.35
CA ASP A 771 -15.28 14.49 -8.52
C ASP A 771 -15.81 14.53 -7.08
N PRO A 772 -16.37 13.42 -6.55
CA PRO A 772 -16.89 13.37 -5.18
C PRO A 772 -15.86 13.77 -4.10
N MET A 773 -14.58 13.47 -4.31
CA MET A 773 -13.52 13.79 -3.35
C MET A 773 -13.21 15.30 -3.33
N SER A 774 -13.07 15.95 -4.49
CA SER A 774 -12.96 17.40 -4.58
C SER A 774 -14.12 18.12 -3.89
N LEU A 775 -15.36 17.69 -4.16
CA LEU A 775 -16.55 18.27 -3.55
C LEU A 775 -16.59 18.03 -2.03
N THR A 776 -16.15 16.87 -1.56
CA THR A 776 -16.01 16.58 -0.13
C THR A 776 -15.07 17.59 0.55
N TYR A 777 -13.92 17.90 -0.05
CA TYR A 777 -13.00 18.90 0.49
C TYR A 777 -13.54 20.33 0.40
N LEU A 778 -14.31 20.64 -0.64
CA LEU A 778 -15.03 21.92 -0.74
C LEU A 778 -16.04 22.09 0.41
N PHE A 779 -16.88 21.08 0.67
CA PHE A 779 -17.83 21.11 1.79
C PHE A 779 -17.14 21.16 3.14
N LYS A 780 -15.97 20.53 3.30
CA LYS A 780 -15.11 20.66 4.48
C LYS A 780 -14.65 22.12 4.69
N ALA A 781 -14.28 22.83 3.64
CA ALA A 781 -13.94 24.25 3.73
C ALA A 781 -15.15 25.11 4.14
N ILE A 782 -16.33 24.83 3.56
CA ILE A 782 -17.58 25.54 3.87
C ILE A 782 -17.96 25.44 5.35
N GLU A 783 -17.56 24.36 6.06
CA GLU A 783 -17.79 24.20 7.51
C GLU A 783 -17.33 25.41 8.34
N ASN A 784 -16.30 26.12 7.86
CA ASN A 784 -15.64 27.22 8.56
C ASN A 784 -16.22 28.61 8.24
N ILE A 785 -17.19 28.72 7.31
CA ILE A 785 -17.83 30.00 6.97
C ILE A 785 -18.71 30.45 8.14
N LYS A 786 -18.42 31.63 8.69
CA LYS A 786 -19.13 32.18 9.85
C LYS A 786 -20.33 33.05 9.49
N ASP A 787 -20.31 33.66 8.31
CA ASP A 787 -21.38 34.51 7.78
C ASP A 787 -22.53 33.66 7.22
N GLN A 788 -23.77 34.01 7.54
CA GLN A 788 -24.93 33.18 7.19
C GLN A 788 -25.23 33.21 5.69
N THR A 789 -25.21 34.40 5.08
CA THR A 789 -25.53 34.60 3.67
C THR A 789 -24.49 33.90 2.81
N MET A 790 -23.20 34.16 3.09
CA MET A 790 -22.08 33.52 2.41
C MET A 790 -22.11 31.99 2.57
N PHE A 791 -22.45 31.47 3.75
CA PHE A 791 -22.57 30.02 3.97
C PHE A 791 -23.67 29.42 3.07
N ILE A 792 -24.87 30.00 3.07
CA ILE A 792 -26.02 29.50 2.30
C ILE A 792 -25.74 29.57 0.79
N GLU A 793 -25.23 30.71 0.30
CA GLU A 793 -24.91 30.89 -1.12
C GLU A 793 -23.84 29.92 -1.59
N THR A 794 -22.74 29.80 -0.83
CA THR A 794 -21.62 28.91 -1.18
C THR A 794 -22.04 27.45 -1.09
N PHE A 795 -22.81 27.08 -0.06
CA PHE A 795 -23.33 25.72 0.11
C PHE A 795 -24.27 25.35 -1.05
N ASN A 796 -25.26 26.20 -1.37
CA ASN A 796 -26.19 25.93 -2.48
C ASN A 796 -25.49 25.92 -3.84
N SER A 797 -24.47 26.77 -4.05
CA SER A 797 -23.64 26.74 -5.26
C SER A 797 -22.87 25.42 -5.39
N ALA A 798 -22.25 24.94 -4.29
CA ALA A 798 -21.58 23.64 -4.26
C ALA A 798 -22.56 22.48 -4.50
N ILE A 799 -23.77 22.54 -3.94
CA ILE A 799 -24.82 21.54 -4.17
C ILE A 799 -25.32 21.55 -5.61
N ASN A 800 -25.52 22.72 -6.23
CA ASN A 800 -25.94 22.81 -7.63
C ASN A 800 -24.91 22.16 -8.58
N SER A 801 -23.62 22.21 -8.20
CA SER A 801 -22.54 21.54 -8.92
C SER A 801 -22.64 20.01 -8.88
N ILE A 802 -23.48 19.41 -7.99
CA ILE A 802 -23.68 17.95 -7.86
C ILE A 802 -24.62 17.39 -8.96
N ASN A 803 -25.40 18.24 -9.65
CA ASN A 803 -26.40 17.80 -10.61
C ASN A 803 -25.77 17.00 -11.78
N GLY A 804 -26.11 15.71 -11.88
CA GLY A 804 -25.63 14.81 -12.93
C GLY A 804 -24.39 13.96 -12.56
N ILE A 805 -23.93 13.99 -11.31
CA ILE A 805 -22.77 13.23 -10.83
C ILE A 805 -23.19 12.03 -9.97
N LYS A 806 -22.40 10.96 -10.01
CA LYS A 806 -22.55 9.82 -9.08
C LYS A 806 -22.17 10.24 -7.66
N ILE A 807 -23.16 10.30 -6.76
CA ILE A 807 -22.95 10.59 -5.34
C ILE A 807 -22.45 9.34 -4.61
N ASP A 808 -21.54 9.51 -3.64
CA ASP A 808 -21.02 8.44 -2.79
C ASP A 808 -21.28 8.67 -1.29
N LYS A 809 -20.98 7.65 -0.46
CA LYS A 809 -21.19 7.70 1.00
C LYS A 809 -20.39 8.85 1.67
N PRO A 810 -19.09 9.04 1.38
CA PRO A 810 -18.31 10.13 1.97
C PRO A 810 -18.86 11.53 1.70
N LEU A 811 -19.25 11.82 0.46
CA LEU A 811 -19.79 13.13 0.09
C LEU A 811 -21.13 13.40 0.81
N CYS A 812 -22.04 12.43 0.82
CA CYS A 812 -23.30 12.53 1.57
C CYS A 812 -23.10 12.79 3.07
N PHE A 813 -22.14 12.08 3.67
CA PHE A 813 -21.81 12.26 5.08
C PHE A 813 -21.21 13.65 5.34
N GLN A 814 -20.33 14.12 4.47
CA GLN A 814 -19.70 15.43 4.58
C GLN A 814 -20.73 16.57 4.39
N ILE A 815 -21.69 16.44 3.48
CA ILE A 815 -22.82 17.38 3.33
C ILE A 815 -23.60 17.50 4.63
N ALA A 816 -23.98 16.38 5.24
CA ALA A 816 -24.67 16.37 6.53
C ALA A 816 -23.81 17.01 7.63
N LYS A 817 -22.50 16.74 7.61
CA LYS A 817 -21.55 17.29 8.57
C LYS A 817 -21.44 18.81 8.50
N THR A 818 -21.35 19.35 7.29
CA THR A 818 -21.27 20.79 7.01
C THR A 818 -22.52 21.55 7.46
N LEU A 819 -23.71 20.98 7.26
CA LEU A 819 -24.93 21.56 7.80
C LEU A 819 -24.91 21.58 9.33
N GLY A 820 -24.48 20.47 9.93
CA GLY A 820 -24.44 20.32 11.38
C GLY A 820 -23.38 21.17 12.07
N SER A 821 -22.33 21.63 11.36
CA SER A 821 -21.29 22.51 11.93
C SER A 821 -21.79 23.95 12.16
N TYR A 822 -22.79 24.39 11.40
CA TYR A 822 -23.34 25.75 11.49
C TYR A 822 -24.31 25.89 12.69
N THR A 823 -23.75 25.93 13.90
CA THR A 823 -24.50 25.95 15.16
C THR A 823 -25.20 27.28 15.48
N LYS A 824 -24.81 28.37 14.81
CA LYS A 824 -25.42 29.70 15.00
C LYS A 824 -26.89 29.75 14.61
N ASN A 825 -27.27 28.99 13.57
CA ASN A 825 -28.64 28.89 13.11
C ASN A 825 -29.14 27.46 13.35
N LYS A 826 -30.02 27.31 14.34
CA LYS A 826 -30.57 26.01 14.74
C LYS A 826 -31.30 25.31 13.59
N SER A 827 -31.99 26.05 12.72
CA SER A 827 -32.71 25.50 11.56
C SER A 827 -31.76 24.85 10.56
N ILE A 828 -30.64 25.51 10.23
CA ILE A 828 -29.60 24.96 9.36
C ILE A 828 -28.94 23.73 9.99
N SER A 829 -28.60 23.81 11.29
CA SER A 829 -27.97 22.68 11.99
C SER A 829 -28.89 21.45 12.05
N GLN A 830 -30.20 21.64 12.16
CA GLN A 830 -31.20 20.57 12.13
C GLN A 830 -31.28 19.87 10.77
N GLN A 831 -30.97 20.54 9.66
CA GLN A 831 -30.90 19.91 8.32
C GLN A 831 -29.84 18.80 8.25
N SER A 832 -28.89 18.77 9.17
CA SER A 832 -27.91 17.68 9.30
C SER A 832 -28.58 16.33 9.55
N LEU A 833 -29.59 16.28 10.45
CA LEU A 833 -30.36 15.06 10.73
C LEU A 833 -31.22 14.66 9.53
N VAL A 834 -31.84 15.65 8.87
CA VAL A 834 -32.62 15.45 7.63
C VAL A 834 -31.74 14.84 6.54
N ALA A 835 -30.53 15.36 6.36
CA ALA A 835 -29.58 14.85 5.36
C ALA A 835 -29.17 13.39 5.66
N ILE A 836 -28.90 13.04 6.92
CA ILE A 836 -28.55 11.66 7.29
C ILE A 836 -29.72 10.71 7.05
N GLU A 837 -30.93 11.10 7.45
CA GLU A 837 -32.15 10.28 7.25
C GLU A 837 -32.55 10.16 5.78
N LYS A 838 -32.20 11.17 4.98
CA LYS A 838 -32.41 11.16 3.54
C LYS A 838 -31.40 10.25 2.83
N TYR A 839 -30.14 10.26 3.26
CA TYR A 839 -29.05 9.60 2.53
C TYR A 839 -28.65 8.25 3.07
N PHE A 840 -28.90 7.96 4.34
CA PHE A 840 -28.51 6.72 4.99
C PHE A 840 -29.72 5.96 5.55
N ASP A 841 -29.59 4.64 5.62
CA ASP A 841 -30.62 3.76 6.18
C ASP A 841 -30.60 3.83 7.71
N VAL A 842 -31.13 4.92 8.27
CA VAL A 842 -31.30 5.14 9.71
C VAL A 842 -32.77 5.09 10.09
N TYR A 843 -33.06 4.91 11.38
CA TYR A 843 -34.42 4.99 11.92
C TYR A 843 -35.09 6.34 11.54
N LYS A 844 -36.25 6.26 10.88
CA LYS A 844 -37.06 7.41 10.49
C LYS A 844 -38.26 7.52 11.42
N GLU A 845 -38.24 8.49 12.32
CA GLU A 845 -39.43 8.84 13.10
C GLU A 845 -40.27 9.86 12.32
N ASN A 846 -41.58 9.63 12.22
CA ASN A 846 -42.56 10.60 11.71
C ASN A 846 -42.74 11.74 12.74
N ASP A 847 -41.67 12.49 13.03
CA ASP A 847 -41.71 13.67 13.89
C ASP A 847 -42.04 14.90 13.03
N SER A 848 -43.24 15.45 13.24
CA SER A 848 -43.75 16.61 12.50
C SER A 848 -42.84 17.83 12.56
N ARG A 849 -41.99 17.94 13.60
CA ARG A 849 -41.03 19.06 13.80
C ARG A 849 -39.86 19.06 12.81
N ILE A 850 -39.53 17.91 12.21
CA ILE A 850 -38.48 17.79 11.18
C ILE A 850 -39.08 17.86 9.78
N ALA A 851 -40.27 17.30 9.57
CA ALA A 851 -41.00 17.41 8.31
C ALA A 851 -41.29 18.87 7.93
N SER A 852 -41.53 19.75 8.91
CA SER A 852 -41.74 21.19 8.71
C SER A 852 -40.47 21.98 8.38
N LEU A 853 -39.27 21.39 8.54
CA LEU A 853 -37.99 22.06 8.24
C LEU A 853 -37.61 22.00 6.75
N ASN A 854 -38.40 21.36 5.89
CA ASN A 854 -38.15 21.26 4.44
C ASN A 854 -38.26 22.60 3.66
N HIS A 855 -38.32 23.76 4.33
CA HIS A 855 -38.59 25.05 3.71
C HIS A 855 -37.32 25.86 3.30
N SER A 856 -37.23 26.03 1.98
CA SER A 856 -36.61 27.05 1.11
C SER A 856 -35.11 27.38 1.14
N LEU A 857 -34.43 27.46 2.29
CA LEU A 857 -33.07 28.07 2.31
C LEU A 857 -31.96 27.15 1.80
N ILE A 858 -32.07 25.83 2.02
CA ILE A 858 -31.05 24.85 1.61
C ILE A 858 -31.74 23.70 0.88
N LYS A 859 -31.32 23.44 -0.37
CA LYS A 859 -31.89 22.39 -1.21
C LYS A 859 -31.02 21.14 -1.16
N LEU A 860 -31.39 20.14 -0.37
CA LEU A 860 -30.68 18.86 -0.35
C LEU A 860 -30.86 18.10 -1.68
N PRO A 861 -29.79 17.60 -2.33
CA PRO A 861 -29.90 16.82 -3.56
C PRO A 861 -30.82 15.61 -3.37
N ASN A 862 -31.59 15.27 -4.41
CA ASN A 862 -32.49 14.13 -4.36
C ASN A 862 -31.80 12.91 -4.96
N LEU A 863 -31.53 11.89 -4.13
CA LEU A 863 -30.90 10.64 -4.56
C LEU A 863 -31.66 9.96 -5.71
N SER A 864 -33.00 10.05 -5.71
CA SER A 864 -33.84 9.42 -6.75
C SER A 864 -33.80 10.13 -8.11
N LYS A 865 -33.41 11.42 -8.14
CA LYS A 865 -33.26 12.18 -9.41
C LYS A 865 -31.89 11.98 -10.06
N ILE A 866 -30.90 11.47 -9.32
CA ILE A 866 -29.49 11.45 -9.74
C ILE A 866 -29.04 10.02 -10.10
N THR A 867 -29.62 8.99 -9.49
CA THR A 867 -29.35 7.58 -9.79
C THR A 867 -30.64 6.77 -9.72
N LYS A 868 -31.03 6.10 -10.83
CA LYS A 868 -32.23 5.23 -10.86
C LYS A 868 -32.06 4.11 -9.82
N LYS A 869 -32.90 4.13 -8.76
CA LYS A 869 -32.97 3.14 -7.66
C LYS A 869 -31.66 2.95 -6.89
N ILE A 870 -31.35 3.88 -5.98
CA ILE A 870 -30.46 3.60 -4.86
C ILE A 870 -31.29 3.74 -3.58
N ASP A 871 -31.48 2.64 -2.86
CA ASP A 871 -31.95 2.65 -1.47
C ASP A 871 -30.96 3.45 -0.61
N PRO A 872 -31.38 4.08 0.50
CA PRO A 872 -30.47 4.81 1.39
C PRO A 872 -29.20 4.02 1.70
N PHE A 873 -28.05 4.70 1.75
CA PHE A 873 -26.78 4.05 2.00
C PHE A 873 -26.77 3.36 3.37
N GLN A 874 -26.27 2.12 3.44
CA GLN A 874 -26.07 1.45 4.73
C GLN A 874 -25.22 2.28 5.69
N VAL A 875 -25.67 2.36 6.94
CA VAL A 875 -25.02 3.09 8.03
C VAL A 875 -23.73 2.40 8.43
N ASN A 876 -22.70 3.18 8.71
CA ASN A 876 -21.42 2.71 9.27
C ASN A 876 -21.12 3.42 10.60
N LEU A 877 -20.04 3.00 11.28
CA LEU A 877 -19.64 3.52 12.59
C LEU A 877 -19.58 5.07 12.66
N PRO A 878 -18.89 5.78 11.72
CA PRO A 878 -18.87 7.25 11.73
C PRO A 878 -20.24 7.91 11.58
N VAL A 879 -21.10 7.38 10.70
CA VAL A 879 -22.45 7.92 10.46
C VAL A 879 -23.32 7.73 11.70
N ALA A 880 -23.33 6.53 12.28
CA ALA A 880 -24.07 6.24 13.50
C ALA A 880 -23.62 7.14 14.66
N GLY A 881 -22.31 7.25 14.90
CA GLY A 881 -21.77 8.10 15.97
C GLY A 881 -22.08 9.57 15.81
N TYR A 882 -21.97 10.08 14.57
CA TYR A 882 -22.32 11.47 14.28
C TYR A 882 -23.82 11.74 14.44
N TYR A 883 -24.69 10.82 13.99
CA TYR A 883 -26.13 10.93 14.17
C TYR A 883 -26.51 11.00 15.65
N LEU A 884 -25.96 10.10 16.48
CA LEU A 884 -26.17 10.09 17.93
C LEU A 884 -25.67 11.38 18.59
N LYS A 885 -24.48 11.85 18.20
CA LYS A 885 -23.93 13.12 18.66
C LYS A 885 -24.85 14.28 18.31
N LYS A 886 -25.39 14.33 17.09
CA LYS A 886 -26.30 15.40 16.68
C LYS A 886 -27.66 15.35 17.34
N CYS A 887 -28.19 14.15 17.59
CA CYS A 887 -29.35 13.99 18.45
C CYS A 887 -29.10 14.59 19.84
N TYR A 888 -27.92 14.35 20.44
CA TYR A 888 -27.54 14.93 21.72
C TYR A 888 -27.39 16.46 21.66
N ASP A 889 -26.60 16.99 20.71
CA ASP A 889 -26.32 18.43 20.57
C ASP A 889 -27.61 19.24 20.35
N LEU A 890 -28.53 18.72 19.52
CA LEU A 890 -29.81 19.37 19.19
C LEU A 890 -30.94 19.07 20.18
N LYS A 891 -30.66 18.31 21.24
CA LYS A 891 -31.59 17.89 22.29
C LYS A 891 -32.72 16.94 21.84
N TYR A 892 -32.52 16.21 20.76
CA TYR A 892 -33.39 15.10 20.31
C TYR A 892 -33.02 13.78 21.00
N TYR A 893 -33.04 13.76 22.33
CA TYR A 893 -32.53 12.63 23.12
C TYR A 893 -33.34 11.35 22.89
N SER A 894 -34.67 11.45 22.87
CA SER A 894 -35.59 10.32 22.62
C SER A 894 -35.35 9.68 21.25
N ARG A 895 -35.14 10.51 20.21
CA ARG A 895 -34.88 10.05 18.84
C ARG A 895 -33.57 9.28 18.75
N GLY A 896 -32.50 9.82 19.37
CA GLY A 896 -31.20 9.15 19.42
C GLY A 896 -31.28 7.81 20.16
N LEU A 897 -32.07 7.71 21.24
CA LEU A 897 -32.27 6.46 21.97
C LEU A 897 -33.09 5.43 21.18
N LYS A 898 -34.17 5.85 20.51
CA LYS A 898 -34.92 4.97 19.62
C LYS A 898 -34.03 4.40 18.51
N PHE A 899 -33.21 5.23 17.88
CA PHE A 899 -32.24 4.75 16.90
C PHE A 899 -31.28 3.69 17.48
N ILE A 900 -30.84 3.83 18.73
CA ILE A 900 -30.03 2.79 19.38
C ILE A 900 -30.86 1.54 19.63
N GLU A 901 -32.03 1.68 20.25
CA GLU A 901 -32.86 0.56 20.71
C GLU A 901 -33.43 -0.26 19.55
N THR A 902 -33.97 0.39 18.52
CA THR A 902 -34.70 -0.28 17.43
C THR A 902 -33.86 -0.55 16.19
N PHE A 903 -32.68 0.09 16.05
CA PHE A 903 -31.86 -0.06 14.86
C PHE A 903 -30.47 -0.60 15.19
N LEU A 904 -29.72 0.03 16.10
CA LEU A 904 -28.38 -0.47 16.43
C LEU A 904 -28.43 -1.76 17.24
N LEU A 905 -29.24 -1.86 18.30
CA LEU A 905 -29.28 -3.06 19.14
C LEU A 905 -29.94 -4.26 18.46
N GLU A 906 -31.00 -4.02 17.69
CA GLU A 906 -31.78 -5.08 17.05
C GLU A 906 -31.20 -5.53 15.69
N LYS A 907 -30.74 -4.59 14.84
CA LYS A 907 -30.34 -4.89 13.46
C LYS A 907 -28.84 -4.82 13.22
N HIS A 908 -28.12 -3.93 13.89
CA HIS A 908 -26.69 -3.67 13.65
C HIS A 908 -25.87 -3.54 14.95
N PRO A 909 -25.82 -4.58 15.81
CA PRO A 909 -25.16 -4.51 17.11
C PRO A 909 -23.64 -4.32 17.01
N ASP A 910 -23.05 -4.65 15.87
CA ASP A 910 -21.65 -4.42 15.50
C ASP A 910 -21.29 -2.93 15.42
N LEU A 911 -22.28 -2.05 15.20
CA LEU A 911 -22.08 -0.60 15.13
C LEU A 911 -22.05 0.08 16.51
N ILE A 912 -22.12 -0.67 17.62
CA ILE A 912 -21.97 -0.12 18.98
C ILE A 912 -20.52 -0.30 19.44
N ASP A 913 -19.64 0.55 18.92
CA ASP A 913 -18.26 0.66 19.36
C ASP A 913 -18.14 1.50 20.64
N VAL A 914 -16.90 1.67 21.13
CA VAL A 914 -16.59 2.48 22.31
C VAL A 914 -17.14 3.92 22.15
N THR A 915 -17.06 4.51 20.96
CA THR A 915 -17.51 5.88 20.69
C THR A 915 -19.04 5.99 20.75
N ASN A 916 -19.75 5.07 20.11
CA ASN A 916 -21.21 5.07 20.04
C ASN A 916 -21.83 4.70 21.39
N ALA A 917 -21.19 3.81 22.16
CA ALA A 917 -21.56 3.53 23.55
C ALA A 917 -21.47 4.79 24.44
N TYR A 918 -20.50 5.69 24.23
CA TYR A 918 -20.46 6.97 24.95
C TYR A 918 -21.62 7.89 24.60
N HIS A 919 -21.95 7.98 23.32
CA HIS A 919 -23.12 8.76 22.91
C HIS A 919 -24.41 8.15 23.46
N TYR A 920 -24.52 6.82 23.54
CA TYR A 920 -25.64 6.14 24.19
C TYR A 920 -25.78 6.53 25.66
N MET A 921 -24.68 6.52 26.42
CA MET A 921 -24.70 6.95 27.82
C MET A 921 -25.10 8.43 27.96
N LYS A 922 -24.56 9.33 27.13
CA LYS A 922 -24.91 10.76 27.17
C LYS A 922 -26.38 11.02 26.87
N LEU A 923 -26.94 10.33 25.87
CA LEU A 923 -28.37 10.41 25.55
C LEU A 923 -29.22 9.89 26.72
N THR A 924 -28.81 8.77 27.32
CA THR A 924 -29.47 8.17 28.50
C THR A 924 -29.50 9.13 29.70
N ILE A 925 -28.39 9.81 30.00
CA ILE A 925 -28.30 10.80 31.09
C ILE A 925 -29.30 11.94 30.91
N MET A 926 -29.51 12.36 29.66
CA MET A 926 -30.40 13.49 29.36
C MET A 926 -31.87 13.07 29.30
N GLN A 927 -32.18 11.89 28.74
CA GLN A 927 -33.55 11.40 28.60
C GLN A 927 -34.13 10.86 29.92
N TYR A 928 -33.31 10.15 30.71
CA TYR A 928 -33.75 9.44 31.92
C TYR A 928 -33.02 9.94 33.18
N PRO A 929 -33.10 11.24 33.53
CA PRO A 929 -32.22 11.85 34.52
C PRO A 929 -32.47 11.41 35.98
N THR A 930 -33.51 10.62 36.25
CA THR A 930 -33.83 10.04 37.56
C THR A 930 -33.39 8.58 37.71
N SER A 931 -32.94 7.94 36.62
CA SER A 931 -32.50 6.55 36.63
C SER A 931 -31.27 6.33 35.73
N CYS A 932 -30.52 7.39 35.44
CA CYS A 932 -29.47 7.35 34.44
C CYS A 932 -28.22 6.62 34.95
N VAL A 933 -27.96 6.63 36.26
CA VAL A 933 -26.83 5.90 36.87
C VAL A 933 -26.93 4.41 36.55
N SER A 934 -28.04 3.77 36.93
CA SER A 934 -28.23 2.33 36.71
C SER A 934 -28.12 1.91 35.24
N ARG A 935 -28.73 2.71 34.34
CA ARG A 935 -28.69 2.47 32.90
C ARG A 935 -27.28 2.66 32.33
N CYS A 936 -26.57 3.71 32.72
CA CYS A 936 -25.20 3.95 32.27
C CYS A 936 -24.21 2.90 32.76
N ILE A 937 -24.37 2.38 33.98
CA ILE A 937 -23.56 1.26 34.48
C ILE A 937 -23.79 0.01 33.61
N SER A 938 -25.04 -0.34 33.32
CA SER A 938 -25.36 -1.48 32.46
C SER A 938 -24.74 -1.34 31.05
N ILE A 939 -24.83 -0.15 30.44
CA ILE A 939 -24.21 0.14 29.14
C ILE A 939 -22.69 -0.03 29.23
N TYR A 940 -22.06 0.49 30.29
CA TYR A 940 -20.62 0.40 30.49
C TYR A 940 -20.15 -1.05 30.65
N GLU A 941 -20.85 -1.85 31.44
CA GLU A 941 -20.53 -3.26 31.64
C GLU A 941 -20.69 -4.08 30.36
N LYS A 942 -21.69 -3.76 29.54
CA LYS A 942 -21.93 -4.50 28.30
C LYS A 942 -20.94 -4.15 27.19
N TYR A 943 -20.57 -2.87 27.05
CA TYR A 943 -19.84 -2.39 25.87
C TYR A 943 -18.45 -1.82 26.15
N LEU A 944 -18.18 -1.32 27.37
CA LEU A 944 -16.96 -0.56 27.68
C LEU A 944 -16.00 -1.29 28.64
N SER A 945 -16.46 -2.31 29.37
CA SER A 945 -15.65 -3.01 30.37
C SER A 945 -14.92 -4.26 29.88
N LYS A 946 -14.94 -4.55 28.57
CA LYS A 946 -14.33 -5.77 27.98
C LYS A 946 -12.79 -5.83 28.02
N LYS A 947 -12.12 -4.82 28.56
CA LYS A 947 -10.65 -4.72 28.64
C LYS A 947 -10.17 -4.87 30.08
N GLU A 948 -8.95 -5.38 30.29
CA GLU A 948 -8.31 -5.48 31.61
C GLU A 948 -8.20 -4.13 32.33
N ILE A 949 -8.09 -3.03 31.58
CA ILE A 949 -8.02 -1.67 32.10
C ILE A 949 -9.32 -0.91 31.73
N PRO A 950 -10.09 -0.42 32.72
CA PRO A 950 -11.30 0.37 32.51
C PRO A 950 -11.04 1.65 31.68
N ASN A 951 -11.99 2.06 30.82
CA ASN A 951 -11.79 3.26 29.99
C ASN A 951 -12.07 4.57 30.74
N LYS A 952 -11.08 5.48 30.82
CA LYS A 952 -11.16 6.80 31.49
C LYS A 952 -12.39 7.61 31.08
N TYR A 953 -12.70 7.69 29.79
CA TYR A 953 -13.82 8.52 29.32
C TYR A 953 -15.17 7.97 29.77
N GLY A 954 -15.33 6.65 29.78
CA GLY A 954 -16.55 6.01 30.27
C GLY A 954 -16.74 6.17 31.77
N LEU A 955 -15.66 6.09 32.56
CA LEU A 955 -15.71 6.37 33.99
C LEU A 955 -16.20 7.80 34.27
N ILE A 956 -15.67 8.79 33.54
CA ILE A 956 -16.10 10.19 33.65
C ILE A 956 -17.59 10.34 33.30
N THR A 957 -18.07 9.71 32.24
CA THR A 957 -19.49 9.79 31.85
C THR A 957 -20.42 9.17 32.89
N ILE A 958 -20.01 8.10 33.60
CA ILE A 958 -20.79 7.56 34.72
C ILE A 958 -20.83 8.55 35.89
N TYR A 959 -19.70 9.19 36.23
CA TYR A 959 -19.69 10.25 37.23
C TYR A 959 -20.58 11.45 36.85
N GLU A 960 -20.66 11.80 35.57
CA GLU A 960 -21.62 12.80 35.07
C GLU A 960 -23.08 12.35 35.28
N ALA A 961 -23.37 11.05 35.14
CA ALA A 961 -24.69 10.48 35.46
C ALA A 961 -25.00 10.63 36.96
N PHE A 962 -24.08 10.26 37.85
CA PHE A 962 -24.23 10.47 39.30
C PHE A 962 -24.43 11.96 39.65
N LEU A 963 -23.70 12.88 39.01
CA LEU A 963 -23.90 14.32 39.19
C LEU A 963 -25.26 14.82 38.71
N LYS A 964 -25.82 14.21 37.66
CA LYS A 964 -27.14 14.56 37.14
C LYS A 964 -28.25 14.08 38.08
N GLU A 965 -28.15 12.84 38.52
CA GLU A 965 -29.16 12.16 39.34
C GLU A 965 -29.15 12.66 40.80
N SER A 966 -27.99 13.04 41.35
CA SER A 966 -27.85 13.69 42.68
C SER A 966 -28.55 15.05 42.83
N LYS A 967 -29.05 15.64 41.74
CA LYS A 967 -29.85 16.88 41.77
C LYS A 967 -31.35 16.61 41.81
N LYS A 968 -31.80 15.35 41.75
CA LYS A 968 -33.21 14.97 41.64
C LYS A 968 -33.81 14.69 43.00
N HIS A 969 -34.82 15.47 43.38
CA HIS A 969 -35.51 15.31 44.67
C HIS A 969 -36.03 13.90 44.93
N PHE A 970 -36.54 13.22 43.90
CA PHE A 970 -36.99 11.83 43.96
C PHE A 970 -35.93 10.90 44.57
N VAL A 971 -34.67 11.06 44.14
CA VAL A 971 -33.56 10.19 44.53
C VAL A 971 -33.01 10.55 45.92
N ILE A 972 -32.92 11.85 46.23
CA ILE A 972 -32.19 12.32 47.42
C ILE A 972 -33.04 12.52 48.67
N ARG A 973 -34.37 12.66 48.54
CA ARG A 973 -35.26 12.88 49.70
C ARG A 973 -35.78 11.57 50.29
N ASP A 974 -35.95 10.54 49.47
CA ASP A 974 -36.32 9.21 49.93
C ASP A 974 -35.07 8.48 50.49
N PRO A 975 -35.03 8.12 51.78
CA PRO A 975 -33.89 7.43 52.38
C PRO A 975 -33.54 6.11 51.68
N LYS A 976 -34.55 5.36 51.18
CA LYS A 976 -34.30 4.09 50.49
C LYS A 976 -33.60 4.31 49.15
N GLN A 977 -34.04 5.31 48.39
CA GLN A 977 -33.42 5.65 47.11
C GLN A 977 -32.05 6.30 47.27
N LEU A 978 -31.88 7.16 48.28
CA LEU A 978 -30.58 7.77 48.59
C LEU A 978 -29.56 6.70 48.98
N ASN A 979 -29.95 5.72 49.80
CA ASN A 979 -29.10 4.59 50.16
C ASN A 979 -28.73 3.74 48.92
N LYS A 980 -29.70 3.45 48.05
CA LYS A 980 -29.45 2.72 46.79
C LYS A 980 -28.49 3.50 45.89
N PHE A 981 -28.66 4.81 45.76
CA PHE A 981 -27.78 5.69 44.97
C PHE A 981 -26.35 5.71 45.53
N LEU A 982 -26.19 5.84 46.84
CA LEU A 982 -24.88 5.83 47.51
C LEU A 982 -24.19 4.45 47.42
N SER A 983 -24.94 3.36 47.55
CA SER A 983 -24.43 2.00 47.33
C SER A 983 -23.93 1.83 45.91
N GLN A 984 -24.70 2.26 44.89
CA GLN A 984 -24.27 2.21 43.50
C GLN A 984 -23.00 3.02 43.24
N LEU A 985 -22.85 4.17 43.89
CA LEU A 985 -21.63 4.98 43.80
C LEU A 985 -20.43 4.22 44.40
N HIS A 986 -20.60 3.63 45.58
CA HIS A 986 -19.56 2.85 46.25
C HIS A 986 -19.16 1.61 45.45
N ASP A 987 -20.12 0.85 44.95
CA ASP A 987 -19.90 -0.35 44.13
C ASP A 987 -19.18 -0.02 42.83
N PHE A 988 -19.58 1.07 42.17
CA PHE A 988 -18.94 1.53 40.95
C PHE A 988 -17.46 1.91 41.18
N ILE A 989 -17.20 2.68 42.24
CA ILE A 989 -15.84 3.10 42.61
C ILE A 989 -14.97 1.88 42.93
N THR A 990 -15.49 0.94 43.72
CA THR A 990 -14.76 -0.25 44.17
C THR A 990 -14.50 -1.21 43.02
N LYS A 991 -15.50 -1.47 42.17
CA LYS A 991 -15.42 -2.45 41.07
C LYS A 991 -14.59 -1.95 39.90
N TRP A 992 -14.73 -0.68 39.53
CA TRP A 992 -14.21 -0.15 38.27
C TRP A 992 -13.11 0.89 38.45
N ASP A 993 -13.33 1.94 39.24
CA ASP A 993 -12.34 3.03 39.38
C ASP A 993 -11.06 2.57 40.10
N SER A 994 -11.21 1.74 41.14
CA SER A 994 -10.05 1.20 41.87
C SER A 994 -9.14 0.31 41.01
N LYS A 995 -9.70 -0.47 40.08
CA LYS A 995 -8.92 -1.33 39.16
C LYS A 995 -8.13 -0.49 38.17
N TYR A 996 -8.75 0.54 37.62
CA TYR A 996 -8.08 1.49 36.72
C TYR A 996 -6.85 2.14 37.37
N TYR A 997 -6.94 2.41 38.67
CA TYR A 997 -5.86 3.03 39.43
C TYR A 997 -4.78 2.04 39.91
N LYS A 998 -5.16 0.82 40.35
CA LYS A 998 -4.23 -0.25 40.78
C LYS A 998 -3.22 -0.65 39.69
N VAL A 999 -3.62 -0.72 38.42
CA VAL A 999 -2.73 -1.11 37.31
C VAL A 999 -1.59 -0.10 37.08
N LYS A 1000 -1.77 1.17 37.48
CA LYS A 1000 -0.72 2.21 37.38
C LYS A 1000 0.26 2.24 38.55
N ASN A 1001 -0.07 1.62 39.68
CA ASN A 1001 0.76 1.61 40.89
C ASN A 1001 0.87 0.18 41.45
N LYS A 1002 1.90 -0.55 41.01
CA LYS A 1002 2.05 -2.01 41.13
C LYS A 1002 2.19 -2.63 42.55
N ASN A 1003 1.96 -1.91 43.65
CA ASN A 1003 2.44 -2.43 44.95
C ASN A 1003 1.65 -2.08 46.23
N LYS A 1004 0.30 -2.03 46.22
CA LYS A 1004 -0.46 -1.85 47.48
C LYS A 1004 -1.75 -2.69 47.54
N SER A 1005 -1.97 -3.37 48.66
CA SER A 1005 -3.20 -4.09 49.04
C SER A 1005 -4.39 -3.17 49.36
N VAL A 1006 -4.20 -1.85 49.27
CA VAL A 1006 -5.19 -0.82 49.59
C VAL A 1006 -5.89 -0.32 48.32
N THR A 1007 -7.20 -0.14 48.38
CA THR A 1007 -8.01 0.49 47.32
C THR A 1007 -7.70 1.99 47.28
N LEU A 1008 -7.19 2.51 46.16
CA LEU A 1008 -6.82 3.91 46.00
C LEU A 1008 -7.58 4.53 44.81
N TYR A 1009 -7.92 5.82 44.92
CA TYR A 1009 -8.69 6.54 43.91
C TYR A 1009 -7.98 7.80 43.41
N ASN A 1010 -8.22 8.15 42.15
CA ASN A 1010 -7.67 9.36 41.53
C ASN A 1010 -8.30 10.64 42.12
N LYS A 1011 -7.51 11.74 42.22
CA LYS A 1011 -8.00 13.09 42.57
C LYS A 1011 -9.21 13.54 41.76
N ASP A 1012 -9.25 13.24 40.47
CA ASP A 1012 -10.38 13.63 39.61
C ASP A 1012 -11.67 12.92 40.04
N SER A 1013 -11.60 11.66 40.46
CA SER A 1013 -12.73 10.91 41.01
C SER A 1013 -13.23 11.54 42.31
N TRP A 1014 -12.32 11.92 43.20
CA TRP A 1014 -12.66 12.64 44.43
C TRP A 1014 -13.36 13.98 44.18
N LYS A 1015 -13.00 14.70 43.11
CA LYS A 1015 -13.73 15.93 42.72
C LYS A 1015 -15.20 15.63 42.40
N PHE A 1016 -15.47 14.54 41.69
CA PHE A 1016 -16.84 14.12 41.38
C PHE A 1016 -17.58 13.72 42.66
N ILE A 1017 -16.98 12.88 43.51
CA ILE A 1017 -17.57 12.43 44.78
C ILE A 1017 -17.97 13.63 45.65
N ILE A 1018 -17.06 14.57 45.88
CA ILE A 1018 -17.34 15.77 46.70
C ILE A 1018 -18.47 16.61 46.08
N LYS A 1019 -18.49 16.78 44.75
CA LYS A 1019 -19.58 17.50 44.08
C LYS A 1019 -20.92 16.77 44.18
N ILE A 1020 -20.94 15.44 44.11
CA ILE A 1020 -22.14 14.61 44.28
C ILE A 1020 -22.70 14.78 45.69
N LEU A 1021 -21.87 14.62 46.72
CA LEU A 1021 -22.28 14.78 48.12
C LEU A 1021 -22.76 16.20 48.43
N SER A 1022 -22.08 17.20 47.86
CA SER A 1022 -22.49 18.60 47.96
C SER A 1022 -23.85 18.85 47.31
N ASN A 1023 -24.13 18.25 46.13
CA ASN A 1023 -25.46 18.32 45.52
C ASN A 1023 -26.51 17.68 46.44
N ILE A 1024 -26.27 16.47 46.96
CA ILE A 1024 -27.22 15.79 47.86
C ILE A 1024 -27.59 16.71 49.03
N LYS A 1025 -26.59 17.28 49.72
CA LYS A 1025 -26.83 18.22 50.83
C LYS A 1025 -27.55 19.49 50.38
N LYS A 1026 -27.13 20.09 49.26
CA LYS A 1026 -27.74 21.32 48.70
C LYS A 1026 -29.22 21.15 48.37
N TYR A 1027 -29.63 19.99 47.88
CA TYR A 1027 -31.00 19.72 47.48
C TYR A 1027 -31.82 18.99 48.58
N GLY A 1028 -31.31 18.95 49.82
CA GLY A 1028 -32.03 18.54 51.02
C GLY A 1028 -31.94 17.06 51.40
N GLY A 1029 -31.03 16.29 50.80
CA GLY A 1029 -30.77 14.91 51.18
C GLY A 1029 -29.91 14.80 52.45
N LYS A 1030 -30.22 13.81 53.30
CA LYS A 1030 -29.49 13.52 54.53
C LYS A 1030 -28.62 12.29 54.34
N ILE A 1031 -27.32 12.49 54.14
CA ILE A 1031 -26.37 11.38 53.95
C ILE A 1031 -26.28 10.58 55.27
N PRO A 1032 -26.49 9.25 55.25
CA PRO A 1032 -26.35 8.40 56.43
C PRO A 1032 -24.94 8.47 57.02
N LEU A 1033 -24.86 8.38 58.35
CA LEU A 1033 -23.60 8.50 59.08
C LEU A 1033 -22.59 7.40 58.69
N ILE A 1034 -23.06 6.16 58.51
CA ILE A 1034 -22.23 5.02 58.05
C ILE A 1034 -21.58 5.33 56.69
N GLU A 1035 -22.34 5.89 55.74
CA GLU A 1035 -21.82 6.22 54.42
C GLU A 1035 -20.82 7.40 54.47
N GLN A 1036 -21.04 8.38 55.35
CA GLN A 1036 -20.06 9.44 55.58
C GLN A 1036 -18.74 8.90 56.13
N ASN A 1037 -18.81 7.98 57.09
CA ASN A 1037 -17.63 7.35 57.68
C ASN A 1037 -16.83 6.56 56.63
N LYS A 1038 -17.51 5.74 55.80
CA LYS A 1038 -16.87 4.99 54.70
C LYS A 1038 -16.12 5.93 53.74
N ILE A 1039 -16.74 7.04 53.35
CA ILE A 1039 -16.14 8.03 52.44
C ILE A 1039 -14.91 8.69 53.06
N ILE A 1040 -14.98 9.05 54.35
CA ILE A 1040 -13.83 9.62 55.07
C ILE A 1040 -12.70 8.60 55.14
N ILE A 1041 -12.96 7.35 55.51
CA ILE A 1041 -11.94 6.29 55.59
C ILE A 1041 -11.20 6.14 54.26
N GLU A 1042 -11.91 6.02 53.15
CA GLU A 1042 -11.27 5.82 51.84
C GLU A 1042 -10.45 7.05 51.40
N TYR A 1043 -10.89 8.27 51.72
CA TYR A 1043 -10.10 9.48 51.46
C TYR A 1043 -8.83 9.51 52.32
N LEU A 1044 -8.95 9.16 53.59
CA LEU A 1044 -7.82 9.10 54.52
C LEU A 1044 -6.79 8.03 54.11
N LYS A 1045 -7.24 6.90 53.59
CA LYS A 1045 -6.35 5.90 52.96
C LYS A 1045 -5.61 6.49 51.76
N CYS A 1046 -6.29 7.27 50.90
CA CYS A 1046 -5.64 7.96 49.78
C CYS A 1046 -4.59 8.98 50.26
N LEU A 1047 -4.91 9.81 51.25
CA LEU A 1047 -3.96 10.76 51.85
C LEU A 1047 -2.73 10.07 52.47
N LEU A 1048 -2.90 8.88 53.04
CA LEU A 1048 -1.82 8.16 53.72
C LEU A 1048 -0.92 7.38 52.75
N TYR A 1049 -1.50 6.75 51.73
CA TYR A 1049 -0.81 5.78 50.90
C TYR A 1049 -0.54 6.24 49.47
N ASP A 1050 -1.19 7.29 48.97
CA ASP A 1050 -1.03 7.73 47.59
C ASP A 1050 -0.02 8.89 47.46
N THR A 1051 0.97 8.71 46.59
CA THR A 1051 2.00 9.74 46.33
C THR A 1051 1.42 10.97 45.64
N GLN A 1052 0.27 10.84 44.96
CA GLN A 1052 -0.41 11.98 44.34
C GLN A 1052 -0.89 12.99 45.37
N PHE A 1053 -1.27 12.57 46.57
CA PHE A 1053 -1.77 13.43 47.64
C PHE A 1053 -0.65 14.00 48.55
N GLN A 1054 0.61 13.69 48.22
CA GLN A 1054 1.78 14.21 48.92
C GLN A 1054 2.14 15.61 48.42
N LEU A 1055 2.10 16.58 49.32
CA LEU A 1055 2.24 18.01 49.06
C LEU A 1055 3.56 18.41 48.39
N ALA A 1056 4.64 17.66 48.62
CA ALA A 1056 5.99 17.98 48.15
C ALA A 1056 6.16 17.88 46.62
N ASN A 1057 5.23 17.22 45.92
CA ASN A 1057 5.34 16.86 44.50
C ASN A 1057 4.32 17.57 43.58
N LEU A 1058 3.57 18.55 44.10
CA LEU A 1058 2.48 19.18 43.37
C LEU A 1058 2.91 20.43 42.58
N SER A 1059 2.43 20.52 41.34
CA SER A 1059 2.50 21.73 40.50
C SER A 1059 1.45 22.77 40.91
N MET A 1060 1.60 24.02 40.42
CA MET A 1060 0.70 25.13 40.80
C MET A 1060 -0.77 24.88 40.49
N LYS A 1061 -1.09 24.24 39.35
CA LYS A 1061 -2.47 23.89 38.98
C LYS A 1061 -3.05 22.76 39.84
N GLU A 1062 -2.21 21.94 40.46
CA GLU A 1062 -2.63 20.84 41.32
C GLU A 1062 -2.95 21.28 42.75
N TYR A 1063 -2.43 22.42 43.21
CA TYR A 1063 -2.78 22.99 44.52
C TYR A 1063 -4.24 23.44 44.59
N GLU A 1064 -4.79 24.05 43.53
CA GLU A 1064 -6.21 24.43 43.50
C GLU A 1064 -7.13 23.22 43.61
N VAL A 1065 -6.73 22.12 42.96
CA VAL A 1065 -7.43 20.84 43.03
C VAL A 1065 -7.39 20.29 44.45
N GLU A 1066 -6.23 20.24 45.09
CA GLU A 1066 -6.11 19.74 46.47
C GLU A 1066 -6.86 20.59 47.48
N LYS A 1067 -6.77 21.92 47.35
CA LYS A 1067 -7.55 22.85 48.17
C LYS A 1067 -9.06 22.54 48.08
N PHE A 1068 -9.58 22.31 46.87
CA PHE A 1068 -10.98 21.94 46.69
C PHE A 1068 -11.32 20.61 47.37
N LEU A 1069 -10.45 19.61 47.26
CA LEU A 1069 -10.65 18.29 47.86
C LEU A 1069 -10.62 18.34 49.40
N GLU A 1070 -9.58 18.93 49.98
CA GLU A 1070 -9.41 19.02 51.44
C GLU A 1070 -10.52 19.85 52.09
N LEU A 1071 -10.91 20.99 51.52
CA LEU A 1071 -12.04 21.78 52.01
C LEU A 1071 -13.37 21.03 51.93
N GLY A 1072 -13.57 20.27 50.85
CA GLY A 1072 -14.74 19.41 50.70
C GLY A 1072 -14.80 18.33 51.78
N MET A 1073 -13.66 17.68 52.06
CA MET A 1073 -13.58 16.64 53.08
C MET A 1073 -13.72 17.21 54.51
N VAL A 1074 -13.11 18.35 54.81
CA VAL A 1074 -13.26 19.04 56.09
C VAL A 1074 -14.75 19.32 56.40
N LYS A 1075 -15.55 19.69 55.40
CA LYS A 1075 -16.99 19.87 55.57
C LYS A 1075 -17.73 18.58 55.93
N ILE A 1076 -17.32 17.45 55.33
CA ILE A 1076 -17.90 16.13 55.62
C ILE A 1076 -17.49 15.66 57.03
N ILE A 1077 -16.21 15.78 57.37
CA ILE A 1077 -15.69 15.47 58.72
C ILE A 1077 -16.40 16.31 59.78
N ASN A 1078 -16.63 17.60 59.52
CA ASN A 1078 -17.37 18.46 60.43
C ASN A 1078 -18.82 17.99 60.64
N ASP A 1079 -19.50 17.52 59.57
CA ASP A 1079 -20.85 16.96 59.68
C ASP A 1079 -20.88 15.71 60.58
N VAL A 1080 -19.86 14.85 60.48
CA VAL A 1080 -19.71 13.66 61.33
C VAL A 1080 -19.40 14.03 62.78
N ILE A 1081 -18.55 15.03 63.01
CA ILE A 1081 -18.25 15.56 64.37
C ILE A 1081 -19.53 16.08 65.04
N GLU A 1082 -20.35 16.83 64.29
CA GLU A 1082 -21.60 17.38 64.79
C GLU A 1082 -22.63 16.29 65.12
N LYS A 1083 -22.73 15.24 64.28
CA LYS A 1083 -23.64 14.10 64.50
C LYS A 1083 -23.23 13.18 65.66
N ASN A 1084 -21.96 13.19 66.06
CA ASN A 1084 -21.45 12.45 67.22
C ASN A 1084 -21.22 13.37 68.44
N LYS A 1085 -21.93 14.51 68.52
CA LYS A 1085 -21.90 15.35 69.73
C LYS A 1085 -22.53 14.60 70.90
N ILE A 1086 -21.76 14.49 71.98
CA ILE A 1086 -22.23 13.93 73.24
C ILE A 1086 -22.80 15.09 74.09
N PRO A 1087 -23.98 14.93 74.74
CA PRO A 1087 -24.53 15.88 75.70
C PRO A 1087 -23.57 16.12 76.88
N ASP A 1088 -23.71 17.27 77.58
CA ASP A 1088 -22.78 17.72 78.63
C ASP A 1088 -22.53 16.68 79.74
N PHE A 1089 -21.26 16.64 80.20
CA PHE A 1089 -20.66 15.63 81.08
C PHE A 1089 -21.50 15.34 82.34
N LYS A 1090 -21.89 14.07 82.51
CA LYS A 1090 -22.25 13.47 83.81
C LYS A 1090 -21.33 12.27 84.06
N ASP A 1091 -20.80 12.15 85.27
CA ASP A 1091 -19.59 11.40 85.68
C ASP A 1091 -19.59 9.87 85.53
N ASN A 1092 -20.41 9.27 84.65
CA ASN A 1092 -20.32 7.84 84.33
C ASN A 1092 -20.67 7.59 82.86
N MET A 1093 -19.66 7.59 81.98
CA MET A 1093 -19.84 7.22 80.57
C MET A 1093 -19.60 5.72 80.36
N GLY A 1094 -20.60 5.01 79.85
CA GLY A 1094 -20.45 3.64 79.34
C GLY A 1094 -19.46 3.54 78.17
N THR A 1095 -18.99 2.32 77.86
CA THR A 1095 -17.97 2.03 76.84
C THR A 1095 -18.29 2.61 75.45
N GLU A 1096 -19.57 2.72 75.10
CA GLU A 1096 -20.07 3.29 73.85
C GLU A 1096 -19.85 4.81 73.77
N ASN A 1097 -20.15 5.54 74.85
CA ASN A 1097 -19.92 6.98 74.94
C ASN A 1097 -18.42 7.33 74.96
N GLN A 1098 -17.58 6.45 75.55
CA GLN A 1098 -16.12 6.58 75.49
C GLN A 1098 -15.60 6.44 74.05
N SER A 1099 -16.09 5.44 73.30
CA SER A 1099 -15.70 5.21 71.90
C SER A 1099 -16.08 6.40 71.00
N GLN A 1100 -17.30 6.92 71.16
CA GLN A 1100 -17.76 8.11 70.45
C GLN A 1100 -16.96 9.37 70.82
N PHE A 1101 -16.57 9.52 72.09
CA PHE A 1101 -15.73 10.62 72.56
C PHE A 1101 -14.34 10.59 71.90
N HIS A 1102 -13.70 9.41 71.85
CA HIS A 1102 -12.41 9.24 71.20
C HIS A 1102 -12.48 9.54 69.70
N LEU A 1103 -13.48 9.01 69.01
CA LEU A 1103 -13.73 9.30 67.59
C LEU A 1103 -13.87 10.81 67.35
N ARG A 1104 -14.74 11.49 68.11
CA ARG A 1104 -14.97 12.93 67.98
C ARG A 1104 -13.70 13.73 68.24
N ARG A 1105 -12.92 13.37 69.27
CA ARG A 1105 -11.65 14.02 69.61
C ARG A 1105 -10.62 13.87 68.49
N HIS A 1106 -10.46 12.68 67.93
CA HIS A 1106 -9.52 12.43 66.84
C HIS A 1106 -9.93 13.16 65.56
N LEU A 1107 -11.21 13.15 65.18
CA LEU A 1107 -11.72 13.88 64.03
C LEU A 1107 -11.57 15.41 64.17
N LEU A 1108 -11.76 15.98 65.36
CA LEU A 1108 -11.53 17.41 65.62
C LEU A 1108 -10.06 17.80 65.41
N ARG A 1109 -9.13 16.99 65.94
CA ARG A 1109 -7.69 17.20 65.74
C ARG A 1109 -7.32 17.07 64.26
N LEU A 1110 -7.88 16.07 63.57
CA LEU A 1110 -7.64 15.82 62.15
C LEU A 1110 -8.16 16.98 61.29
N LYS A 1111 -9.38 17.46 61.55
CA LYS A 1111 -9.98 18.64 60.91
C LYS A 1111 -9.06 19.85 60.99
N ASN A 1112 -8.53 20.14 62.19
CA ASN A 1112 -7.63 21.27 62.39
C ASN A 1112 -6.32 21.12 61.60
N LYS A 1113 -5.73 19.91 61.57
CA LYS A 1113 -4.52 19.65 60.77
C LYS A 1113 -4.78 19.73 59.26
N LEU A 1114 -5.93 19.30 58.77
CA LEU A 1114 -6.34 19.48 57.36
C LEU A 1114 -6.56 20.97 57.02
N LEU A 1115 -7.15 21.77 57.91
CA LEU A 1115 -7.28 23.22 57.70
C LEU A 1115 -5.92 23.93 57.64
N ILE A 1116 -4.96 23.48 58.46
CA ILE A 1116 -3.58 23.96 58.38
C ILE A 1116 -2.98 23.63 57.00
N ARG A 1117 -3.16 22.41 56.47
CA ARG A 1117 -2.75 22.04 55.10
C ARG A 1117 -3.38 22.95 54.04
N VAL A 1118 -4.67 23.25 54.17
CA VAL A 1118 -5.36 24.20 53.29
C VAL A 1118 -4.72 25.59 53.35
N SER A 1119 -4.37 26.09 54.53
CA SER A 1119 -3.74 27.40 54.68
C SER A 1119 -2.39 27.51 53.96
N TYR A 1120 -1.63 26.41 53.86
CA TYR A 1120 -0.39 26.36 53.07
C TYR A 1120 -0.67 26.53 51.57
N PHE A 1121 -1.77 26.00 51.04
CA PHE A 1121 -2.16 26.23 49.64
C PHE A 1121 -2.58 27.67 49.38
N GLU A 1122 -3.20 28.34 50.35
CA GLU A 1122 -3.63 29.74 50.22
C GLU A 1122 -2.47 30.73 50.33
N ASN A 1123 -1.50 30.45 51.20
CA ASN A 1123 -0.36 31.33 51.46
C ASN A 1123 0.76 31.20 50.42
N ARG A 1124 0.95 30.02 49.79
CA ARG A 1124 1.96 29.86 48.72
C ARG A 1124 1.60 30.60 47.43
N LEU A 1125 0.32 30.92 47.23
CA LEU A 1125 -0.12 31.82 46.15
C LEU A 1125 0.32 33.28 46.38
N LYS A 1126 0.78 33.63 47.60
CA LYS A 1126 1.21 34.99 47.96
C LYS A 1126 2.72 35.14 48.19
N ILE A 1127 3.49 34.06 48.31
CA ILE A 1127 4.92 34.09 48.69
C ILE A 1127 5.76 33.33 47.66
N ASP A 1128 6.41 34.05 46.75
CA ASP A 1128 7.30 33.47 45.72
C ASP A 1128 8.74 33.99 45.81
N LYS A 1129 9.42 33.81 46.96
CA LYS A 1129 10.86 34.11 47.05
C LYS A 1129 11.76 33.11 47.79
N ASN A 1130 11.26 32.07 48.47
CA ASN A 1130 12.12 31.04 49.08
C ASN A 1130 11.42 29.66 49.13
N GLY A 1131 11.68 28.82 48.11
CA GLY A 1131 11.02 27.52 47.92
C GLY A 1131 11.34 26.45 48.98
N ASP A 1132 12.48 26.56 49.67
CA ASP A 1132 12.99 25.51 50.58
C ASP A 1132 12.33 25.51 51.97
N LYS A 1133 11.98 26.67 52.53
CA LYS A 1133 11.31 26.75 53.84
C LYS A 1133 9.92 26.12 53.81
N PHE A 1134 9.15 26.41 52.75
CA PHE A 1134 7.82 25.84 52.55
C PHE A 1134 7.86 24.30 52.47
N LYS A 1135 8.86 23.75 51.76
CA LYS A 1135 9.00 22.30 51.59
C LYS A 1135 9.30 21.60 52.92
N ASN A 1136 10.10 22.22 53.78
CA ASN A 1136 10.42 21.71 55.12
C ASN A 1136 9.22 21.75 56.06
N ASP A 1137 8.48 22.87 56.09
CA ASP A 1137 7.28 23.02 56.94
C ASP A 1137 6.19 22.00 56.55
N VAL A 1138 5.99 21.82 55.24
CA VAL A 1138 5.05 20.85 54.67
C VAL A 1138 5.44 19.40 55.00
N ASN A 1139 6.73 19.07 54.91
CA ASN A 1139 7.23 17.74 55.24
C ASN A 1139 7.08 17.43 56.74
N SER A 1140 7.31 18.42 57.61
CA SER A 1140 7.08 18.30 59.06
C SER A 1140 5.61 18.00 59.36
N LEU A 1141 4.70 18.78 58.78
CA LEU A 1141 3.25 18.58 58.94
C LEU A 1141 2.77 17.20 58.45
N CYS A 1142 3.35 16.70 57.36
CA CYS A 1142 3.01 15.36 56.84
C CYS A 1142 3.48 14.23 57.79
N LYS A 1143 4.60 14.40 58.51
CA LYS A 1143 5.03 13.45 59.54
C LYS A 1143 4.09 13.44 60.75
N GLU A 1144 3.59 14.61 61.15
CA GLU A 1144 2.66 14.72 62.28
C GLU A 1144 1.25 14.19 61.98
N ILE A 1145 0.74 14.37 60.77
CA ILE A 1145 -0.65 14.01 60.43
C ILE A 1145 -0.84 12.50 60.24
N GLY A 1146 0.21 11.77 59.84
CA GLY A 1146 0.17 10.34 59.53
C GLY A 1146 -0.37 9.44 60.67
N PRO A 1147 0.16 9.52 61.90
CA PRO A 1147 -0.36 8.76 63.04
C PRO A 1147 -1.82 9.10 63.36
N LEU A 1148 -2.20 10.38 63.26
CA LEU A 1148 -3.56 10.84 63.53
C LEU A 1148 -4.56 10.32 62.51
N ILE A 1149 -4.16 10.23 61.24
CA ILE A 1149 -4.95 9.61 60.17
C ILE A 1149 -5.24 8.14 60.50
N LYS A 1150 -4.22 7.37 60.92
CA LYS A 1150 -4.37 5.95 61.27
C LYS A 1150 -5.34 5.74 62.43
N LEU A 1151 -5.22 6.55 63.50
CA LEU A 1151 -6.13 6.51 64.64
C LEU A 1151 -7.57 6.85 64.22
N SER A 1152 -7.75 7.88 63.40
CA SER A 1152 -9.08 8.29 62.93
C SER A 1152 -9.73 7.21 62.05
N ILE A 1153 -8.96 6.51 61.20
CA ILE A 1153 -9.47 5.37 60.42
C ILE A 1153 -9.95 4.26 61.36
N HIS A 1154 -9.15 3.87 62.35
CA HIS A 1154 -9.50 2.81 63.30
C HIS A 1154 -10.81 3.10 64.03
N ASP A 1155 -10.97 4.32 64.56
CA ASP A 1155 -12.17 4.70 65.28
C ASP A 1155 -13.42 4.77 64.38
N LEU A 1156 -13.26 5.27 63.14
CA LEU A 1156 -14.36 5.28 62.16
C LEU A 1156 -14.79 3.85 61.78
N GLU A 1157 -13.85 2.92 61.64
CA GLU A 1157 -14.14 1.50 61.36
C GLU A 1157 -14.86 0.83 62.52
N ASN A 1158 -14.46 1.13 63.77
CA ASN A 1158 -15.14 0.64 64.97
C ASN A 1158 -16.57 1.21 65.09
N ASP A 1159 -16.77 2.50 64.82
CA ASP A 1159 -18.10 3.14 64.82
C ASP A 1159 -19.05 2.54 63.78
N ILE A 1160 -18.53 2.19 62.59
CA ILE A 1160 -19.29 1.46 61.57
C ILE A 1160 -19.71 0.07 62.10
N LYS A 1161 -18.80 -0.68 62.72
CA LYS A 1161 -19.09 -2.02 63.26
C LYS A 1161 -20.14 -1.98 64.38
N GLN A 1162 -20.01 -1.03 65.32
CA GLN A 1162 -20.97 -0.85 66.41
C GLN A 1162 -22.37 -0.54 65.88
N LYS A 1163 -22.50 0.43 64.97
CA LYS A 1163 -23.79 0.81 64.38
C LYS A 1163 -24.41 -0.28 63.51
N HIS A 1164 -23.61 -1.11 62.84
CA HIS A 1164 -24.12 -2.29 62.14
C HIS A 1164 -24.73 -3.32 63.10
N ASN A 1165 -24.10 -3.55 64.26
CA ASN A 1165 -24.62 -4.44 65.30
C ASN A 1165 -25.88 -3.89 65.98
N GLU A 1166 -26.01 -2.57 66.13
CA GLU A 1166 -27.24 -1.92 66.62
C GLU A 1166 -28.41 -2.02 65.62
N ILE A 1167 -28.13 -1.96 64.32
CA ILE A 1167 -29.15 -2.09 63.27
C ILE A 1167 -29.60 -3.56 63.12
N SER A 1168 -28.71 -4.53 63.36
CA SER A 1168 -29.10 -5.96 63.36
C SER A 1168 -29.89 -6.36 64.60
N THR A 1169 -29.62 -5.74 65.76
CA THR A 1169 -30.37 -5.97 67.01
C THR A 1169 -31.71 -5.24 67.09
N LYS A 1170 -31.92 -4.16 66.32
CA LYS A 1170 -33.23 -3.47 66.19
C LYS A 1170 -34.19 -4.07 65.14
N ASN A 1171 -33.71 -4.99 64.30
CA ASN A 1171 -34.52 -5.72 63.31
C ASN A 1171 -34.84 -7.17 63.77
N ILE A 1172 -34.46 -7.51 65.01
CA ILE A 1172 -34.92 -8.65 65.81
C ILE A 1172 -35.86 -8.05 66.86
#